data_AF-A0AAE1WZ64-F1
#
_entry.id   AF-A0AAE1WZ64-F1
#
_cell.length_a   1.000
_cell.length_b   1.000
_cell.length_c   1.000
_cell.angle_alpha   90.00
_cell.angle_beta   90.00
_cell.angle_gamma   90.00
#
_symmetry.space_group_name_H-M   'P 1'
#
loop_
_entity.id
_entity.type
_entity.pdbx_description
1 polymer ?
#
loop_
_entity_poly.entity_id
_entity_poly.type
_entity_poly.pdbx_seq_one_letter_code
_entity_poly.pdbx_strand_id
1 'polypeptide(L)'
;MDFNLTPQPADTTVYEGDAGGYYSWTGAKSPAIPQAKVAAGKLVLRPRGFAPPHYSDTFKIGYVAQGTCTVGLVSPNDPQEKVLVISKGDAIPVHIGAISWWFNGGDSDFTIIFLGESSQSYSPGQFDYFFLTGPIGVLAAFSPEFITKIFHLKESETKKLVQRQTNPFLVKLGKEINMPSQSNCDTREYVFNLDDLLSSGVNYAENFPLLDKIGLSASLVKLEPNSILNPSYNVNGSQINLCLKRQWSGSNHGPKWYRVLDADAQEDQAFVVPKFFAATQLAGEDGMEFFSLSTSSKPIVGQLAGKESAWKALSSPVLQAALNKKVGAEMSKFEYPRLPRHEIIAVLAESQIANVSEADLLHPDPDLICNLYTHIFLLIDTLQEDQGQMEFGALELLENPDHHVHSVQVMNLYNKIRELVAAVNCPKAFTPKDLIKPEPERTELFTHEIKLKPIVDDLDLFEGRQLAAKDRISQLNAEIAECEELREREVPLVQEVNSKVKELHQTVSGLNKHQMTLKTSIKQLKEKAKEMDEKISESRIRISPKCPRKCQFTVQNCPVTRQSFRINLFRELCFNWSVFLLTSCVIHVTKPSTQRALEEKKLVQIETKNAERAAVQAFQEKTSTLEAYAKVNSAKSVDKDVKVLKSKLSDEGVLIKSLEAKLVSTINSGPIKNLEDSWRKRQLSGMRR
;
A
#
# COMPACT_ATOMS: atom_id res chain seq x y z
N MET A 1 18.92 34.04 -1.59
CA MET A 1 17.58 33.65 -1.10
C MET A 1 17.77 33.28 0.35
N ASP A 2 17.19 34.03 1.27
CA ASP A 2 17.29 33.73 2.69
C ASP A 2 16.23 32.69 3.04
N PHE A 3 16.65 31.43 3.12
CA PHE A 3 15.80 30.35 3.61
C PHE A 3 15.76 30.43 5.13
N ASN A 4 14.61 30.78 5.71
CA ASN A 4 14.41 30.60 7.15
C ASN A 4 14.13 29.11 7.41
N LEU A 5 15.18 28.37 7.75
CA LEU A 5 15.14 26.93 8.02
C LEU A 5 14.86 26.58 9.50
N THR A 6 14.60 27.59 10.35
CA THR A 6 14.43 27.40 11.80
C THR A 6 13.31 26.40 12.08
N PRO A 7 13.50 25.45 13.02
CA PRO A 7 12.44 24.52 13.40
C PRO A 7 11.23 25.30 13.93
N GLN A 8 10.03 24.89 13.53
CA GLN A 8 8.79 25.56 13.94
C GLN A 8 7.74 24.54 14.36
N PRO A 9 6.95 24.82 15.41
CA PRO A 9 5.75 24.03 15.71
C PRO A 9 4.66 24.31 14.67
N ALA A 10 3.61 23.48 14.67
CA ALA A 10 2.41 23.75 13.88
C ALA A 10 1.86 25.14 14.27
N ASP A 11 1.64 25.99 13.27
CA ASP A 11 1.27 27.39 13.48
C ASP A 11 -0.22 27.66 13.26
N THR A 12 -0.97 26.67 12.74
CA THR A 12 -2.40 26.76 12.52
C THR A 12 -3.14 25.55 13.10
N THR A 13 -4.12 25.82 13.96
CA THR A 13 -5.15 24.85 14.35
C THR A 13 -6.28 24.91 13.33
N VAL A 14 -6.36 23.91 12.45
CA VAL A 14 -7.41 23.83 11.41
C VAL A 14 -8.74 23.46 12.03
N TYR A 15 -8.71 22.55 13.01
CA TYR A 15 -9.88 22.13 13.78
C TYR A 15 -9.47 21.66 15.17
N GLU A 16 -10.30 21.92 16.17
CA GLU A 16 -10.23 21.37 17.52
C GLU A 16 -11.65 21.15 18.06
N GLY A 17 -11.92 19.99 18.64
CA GLY A 17 -13.21 19.66 19.25
C GLY A 17 -13.18 18.35 20.03
N ASP A 18 -14.32 17.90 20.57
CA ASP A 18 -14.38 16.73 21.48
C ASP A 18 -13.87 15.40 20.88
N ALA A 19 -13.81 15.32 19.55
CA ALA A 19 -13.29 14.18 18.80
C ALA A 19 -11.76 14.20 18.62
N GLY A 20 -11.10 15.36 18.81
CA GLY A 20 -9.68 15.56 18.57
C GLY A 20 -9.38 16.88 17.85
N GLY A 21 -8.23 16.95 17.19
CA GLY A 21 -7.77 18.15 16.50
C GLY A 21 -6.92 17.85 15.26
N TYR A 22 -6.85 18.81 14.35
CA TYR A 22 -5.96 18.81 13.19
C TYR A 22 -5.14 20.09 13.15
N TYR A 23 -3.82 19.95 13.08
CA TYR A 23 -2.87 21.05 13.10
C TYR A 23 -2.00 21.02 11.86
N SER A 24 -1.70 22.20 11.30
CA SER A 24 -1.00 22.36 10.03
C SER A 24 0.17 23.33 10.18
N TRP A 25 1.22 23.10 9.38
CA TRP A 25 2.33 24.02 9.20
C TRP A 25 2.10 24.86 7.94
N THR A 26 2.21 26.18 8.06
CA THR A 26 1.96 27.10 6.95
C THR A 26 3.22 27.84 6.55
N GLY A 27 3.23 28.36 5.32
CA GLY A 27 4.32 29.21 4.83
C GLY A 27 4.51 30.52 5.60
N ALA A 28 3.53 30.93 6.43
CA ALA A 28 3.62 32.18 7.19
C ALA A 28 4.67 32.11 8.31
N LYS A 29 4.73 30.99 9.06
CA LYS A 29 5.78 30.77 10.07
C LYS A 29 6.88 29.83 9.59
N SER A 30 6.59 28.95 8.64
CA SER A 30 7.53 27.95 8.13
C SER A 30 7.76 28.10 6.62
N PRO A 31 8.38 29.20 6.14
CA PRO A 31 8.51 29.49 4.72
C PRO A 31 9.35 28.45 3.96
N ALA A 32 10.23 27.72 4.65
CA ALA A 32 11.02 26.64 4.05
C ALA A 32 10.17 25.45 3.55
N ILE A 33 9.03 25.19 4.19
CA ILE A 33 8.13 24.07 3.86
C ILE A 33 7.56 24.21 2.43
N PRO A 34 6.84 25.29 2.07
CA PRO A 34 6.36 25.48 0.70
C PRO A 34 7.51 25.67 -0.31
N GLN A 35 8.62 26.32 0.09
CA GLN A 35 9.77 26.51 -0.81
C GLN A 35 10.43 25.19 -1.20
N ALA A 36 10.49 24.23 -0.27
CA ALA A 36 10.98 22.88 -0.54
C ALA A 36 9.93 21.94 -1.15
N LYS A 37 8.69 22.44 -1.38
CA LYS A 37 7.55 21.70 -1.93
C LYS A 37 7.20 20.47 -1.10
N VAL A 38 7.28 20.60 0.21
CA VAL A 38 6.89 19.58 1.19
C VAL A 38 5.72 20.10 2.01
N ALA A 39 4.95 19.21 2.63
CA ALA A 39 3.86 19.56 3.55
C ALA A 39 3.95 18.75 4.85
N ALA A 40 3.40 19.32 5.92
CA ALA A 40 3.29 18.68 7.22
C ALA A 40 1.93 18.93 7.86
N GLY A 41 1.41 17.93 8.59
CA GLY A 41 0.17 18.04 9.33
C GLY A 41 0.07 16.99 10.43
N LYS A 42 -0.61 17.32 11.52
CA LYS A 42 -0.77 16.45 12.69
C LYS A 42 -2.25 16.22 12.96
N LEU A 43 -2.67 14.96 13.00
CA LEU A 43 -4.01 14.55 13.39
C LEU A 43 -3.96 13.92 14.78
N VAL A 44 -4.79 14.44 15.68
CA VAL A 44 -5.03 13.88 17.01
C VAL A 44 -6.47 13.44 17.08
N LEU A 45 -6.72 12.18 17.45
CA LEU A 45 -8.06 11.65 17.70
C LEU A 45 -8.16 11.21 19.16
N ARG A 46 -9.11 11.80 19.90
CA ARG A 46 -9.48 11.33 21.24
C ARG A 46 -10.20 9.97 21.14
N PRO A 47 -10.33 9.18 22.22
CA PRO A 47 -11.09 7.93 22.19
C PRO A 47 -12.46 8.10 21.54
N ARG A 48 -12.87 7.22 20.63
CA ARG A 48 -14.09 7.34 19.80
C ARG A 48 -14.12 8.53 18.82
N GLY A 49 -13.00 9.20 18.60
CA GLY A 49 -12.83 10.23 17.58
C GLY A 49 -12.80 9.62 16.19
N PHE A 50 -13.49 10.25 15.24
CA PHE A 50 -13.62 9.79 13.87
C PHE A 50 -13.35 10.93 12.88
N ALA A 51 -12.36 10.75 12.01
CA ALA A 51 -12.20 11.54 10.81
C ALA A 51 -13.03 10.91 9.67
N PRO A 52 -14.08 11.58 9.19
CA PRO A 52 -14.98 11.06 8.17
C PRO A 52 -14.27 10.89 6.83
N PRO A 53 -14.84 10.09 5.90
CA PRO A 53 -14.23 9.82 4.60
C PRO A 53 -13.85 11.10 3.85
N HIS A 54 -12.58 11.19 3.47
CA HIS A 54 -12.01 12.31 2.75
C HIS A 54 -10.85 11.87 1.87
N TYR A 55 -10.53 12.63 0.84
CA TYR A 55 -9.32 12.47 0.05
C TYR A 55 -8.47 13.75 0.09
N SER A 56 -7.19 13.66 -0.25
CA SER A 56 -6.29 14.81 -0.32
C SER A 56 -5.57 14.91 -1.66
N ASP A 57 -5.11 16.11 -1.97
CA ASP A 57 -4.39 16.49 -3.20
C ASP A 57 -2.88 16.22 -3.16
N THR A 58 -2.42 15.44 -2.19
CA THR A 58 -0.98 15.30 -1.90
C THR A 58 -0.63 13.84 -1.59
N PHE A 59 0.52 13.38 -2.09
CA PHE A 59 1.15 12.14 -1.62
C PHE A 59 1.74 12.35 -0.23
N LYS A 60 1.37 11.49 0.72
CA LYS A 60 1.83 11.65 2.10
C LYS A 60 2.08 10.30 2.77
N ILE A 61 2.92 10.32 3.80
CA ILE A 61 3.18 9.19 4.68
C ILE A 61 2.77 9.62 6.08
N GLY A 62 1.88 8.85 6.71
CA GLY A 62 1.47 9.04 8.09
C GLY A 62 2.30 8.17 9.02
N TYR A 63 3.01 8.75 9.99
CA TYR A 63 3.71 8.03 11.06
C TYR A 63 2.92 8.12 12.36
N VAL A 64 2.60 6.98 12.96
CA VAL A 64 1.86 6.90 14.22
C VAL A 64 2.82 7.14 15.38
N ALA A 65 2.74 8.33 15.99
CA ALA A 65 3.54 8.66 17.17
C ALA A 65 2.94 8.10 18.48
N GLN A 66 1.61 7.94 18.54
CA GLN A 66 0.92 7.51 19.75
C GLN A 66 -0.39 6.78 19.46
N GLY A 67 -0.68 5.77 20.29
CA GLY A 67 -1.98 5.11 20.33
C GLY A 67 -2.20 4.10 19.20
N THR A 68 -3.47 3.74 19.00
CA THR A 68 -3.92 2.83 17.93
C THR A 68 -5.11 3.44 17.20
N CYS A 69 -5.24 3.14 15.92
CA CYS A 69 -6.32 3.63 15.08
C CYS A 69 -6.73 2.56 14.07
N THR A 70 -8.01 2.52 13.74
CA THR A 70 -8.51 1.81 12.57
C THR A 70 -8.63 2.80 11.43
N VAL A 71 -8.04 2.46 10.28
CA VAL A 71 -8.08 3.27 9.07
C VAL A 71 -8.73 2.48 7.95
N GLY A 72 -9.61 3.14 7.19
CA GLY A 72 -10.10 2.62 5.92
C GLY A 72 -9.50 3.37 4.76
N LEU A 73 -9.18 2.66 3.69
CA LEU A 73 -8.62 3.18 2.45
C LEU A 73 -9.44 2.66 1.26
N VAL A 74 -9.77 3.56 0.33
CA VAL A 74 -10.39 3.23 -0.95
C VAL A 74 -9.60 3.92 -2.06
N SER A 75 -9.08 3.13 -3.00
CA SER A 75 -8.32 3.65 -4.15
C SER A 75 -9.26 4.11 -5.26
N PRO A 76 -8.97 5.20 -5.98
CA PRO A 76 -9.85 5.71 -7.05
C PRO A 76 -10.13 4.70 -8.17
N ASN A 77 -9.14 3.85 -8.49
CA ASN A 77 -9.22 2.85 -9.56
C ASN A 77 -9.56 1.43 -9.07
N ASP A 78 -9.70 1.25 -7.76
CA ASP A 78 -10.09 -0.01 -7.13
C ASP A 78 -10.98 0.31 -5.92
N PRO A 79 -12.31 0.46 -6.14
CA PRO A 79 -13.24 0.96 -5.14
C PRO A 79 -13.59 -0.09 -4.07
N GLN A 80 -12.62 -0.92 -3.67
CA GLN A 80 -12.71 -1.81 -2.54
C GLN A 80 -12.13 -1.15 -1.30
N GLU A 81 -12.89 -1.20 -0.21
CA GLU A 81 -12.42 -0.73 1.08
C GLU A 81 -11.42 -1.70 1.70
N LYS A 82 -10.23 -1.19 2.00
CA LYS A 82 -9.19 -1.84 2.78
C LYS A 82 -9.20 -1.25 4.18
N VAL A 83 -9.42 -2.08 5.19
CA VAL A 83 -9.44 -1.71 6.60
C VAL A 83 -8.17 -2.24 7.24
N LEU A 84 -7.48 -1.38 7.97
CA LEU A 84 -6.23 -1.66 8.64
C LEU A 84 -6.32 -1.18 10.08
N VAL A 85 -5.73 -1.92 11.01
CA VAL A 85 -5.45 -1.45 12.38
C VAL A 85 -3.97 -1.08 12.45
N ILE A 86 -3.68 0.16 12.83
CA ILE A 86 -2.33 0.72 12.95
C ILE A 86 -2.06 1.15 14.39
N SER A 87 -0.80 1.13 14.77
CA SER A 87 -0.30 1.35 16.11
C SER A 87 0.98 2.18 16.11
N LYS A 88 1.42 2.65 17.28
CA LYS A 88 2.68 3.39 17.42
C LYS A 88 3.84 2.70 16.69
N GLY A 89 4.62 3.49 15.94
CA GLY A 89 5.75 3.01 15.16
C GLY A 89 5.40 2.66 13.71
N ASP A 90 4.11 2.47 13.42
CA ASP A 90 3.64 2.19 12.07
C ASP A 90 3.67 3.45 11.20
N ALA A 91 4.10 3.27 9.96
CA ALA A 91 4.05 4.26 8.90
C ALA A 91 3.18 3.77 7.73
N ILE A 92 2.25 4.61 7.29
CA ILE A 92 1.26 4.31 6.27
C ILE A 92 1.32 5.31 5.10
N PRO A 93 1.73 4.87 3.91
CA PRO A 93 1.64 5.67 2.69
C PRO A 93 0.18 5.88 2.27
N VAL A 94 -0.18 7.12 1.99
CA VAL A 94 -1.50 7.51 1.47
C VAL A 94 -1.31 8.16 0.11
N HIS A 95 -1.87 7.51 -0.92
CA HIS A 95 -1.82 7.99 -2.29
C HIS A 95 -2.68 9.24 -2.49
N ILE A 96 -2.29 10.14 -3.40
CA ILE A 96 -3.11 11.28 -3.81
C ILE A 96 -4.49 10.81 -4.30
N GLY A 97 -5.56 11.48 -3.86
CA GLY A 97 -6.93 11.15 -4.23
C GLY A 97 -7.50 9.87 -3.61
N ALA A 98 -6.73 9.08 -2.86
CA ALA A 98 -7.28 7.97 -2.11
C ALA A 98 -8.24 8.47 -1.03
N ILE A 99 -9.41 7.84 -0.94
CA ILE A 99 -10.37 8.15 0.12
C ILE A 99 -9.90 7.41 1.37
N SER A 100 -9.78 8.14 2.48
CA SER A 100 -9.43 7.59 3.78
C SER A 100 -10.40 8.04 4.87
N TRP A 101 -10.61 7.19 5.87
CA TRP A 101 -11.27 7.55 7.12
C TRP A 101 -10.48 6.96 8.29
N TRP A 102 -10.56 7.60 9.45
CA TRP A 102 -9.71 7.27 10.61
C TRP A 102 -10.56 7.22 11.87
N PHE A 103 -10.42 6.18 12.66
CA PHE A 103 -11.20 5.96 13.86
C PHE A 103 -10.32 5.50 15.02
N ASN A 104 -10.36 6.26 16.12
CA ASN A 104 -9.73 5.84 17.36
C ASN A 104 -10.69 4.95 18.15
N GLY A 105 -10.49 3.64 18.04
CA GLY A 105 -11.19 2.62 18.83
C GLY A 105 -10.55 2.30 20.18
N GLY A 106 -9.41 2.91 20.51
CA GLY A 106 -8.67 2.69 21.75
C GLY A 106 -9.13 3.59 22.89
N ASP A 107 -8.51 3.38 24.06
CA ASP A 107 -8.85 4.08 25.32
C ASP A 107 -7.97 5.32 25.58
N SER A 108 -6.94 5.54 24.76
CA SER A 108 -6.04 6.70 24.83
C SER A 108 -6.15 7.56 23.58
N ASP A 109 -5.61 8.78 23.64
CA ASP A 109 -5.46 9.61 22.46
C ASP A 109 -4.54 8.93 21.43
N PHE A 110 -4.89 9.12 20.16
CA PHE A 110 -4.14 8.67 19.00
C PHE A 110 -3.55 9.89 18.29
N THR A 111 -2.27 9.83 17.95
CA THR A 111 -1.56 10.91 17.24
C THR A 111 -0.83 10.33 16.04
N ILE A 112 -1.13 10.88 14.86
CA ILE A 112 -0.45 10.58 13.60
C ILE A 112 0.07 11.86 12.94
N ILE A 113 1.29 11.78 12.44
CA ILE A 113 1.99 12.85 11.74
C ILE A 113 2.03 12.53 10.27
N PHE A 114 1.52 13.43 9.44
CA PHE A 114 1.63 13.36 7.99
C PHE A 114 2.74 14.27 7.50
N LEU A 115 3.68 13.68 6.76
CA LEU A 115 4.63 14.42 5.92
C LEU A 115 4.34 14.06 4.46
N GLY A 116 4.55 14.98 3.52
CA GLY A 116 4.27 14.71 2.11
C GLY A 116 4.91 15.68 1.13
N GLU A 117 4.73 15.43 -0.16
CA GLU A 117 5.26 16.26 -1.25
C GLU A 117 4.16 17.15 -1.83
N SER A 118 4.24 18.45 -1.56
CA SER A 118 3.23 19.45 -1.90
C SER A 118 3.48 20.13 -3.26
N SER A 119 4.17 19.47 -4.19
CA SER A 119 4.51 20.08 -5.49
C SER A 119 3.30 20.28 -6.40
N GLN A 120 2.23 19.51 -6.16
CA GLN A 120 0.97 19.52 -6.90
C GLN A 120 -0.23 20.02 -6.08
N SER A 121 0.00 20.44 -4.82
CA SER A 121 -1.08 20.86 -3.92
C SER A 121 -1.66 22.23 -4.31
N TYR A 122 -2.94 22.46 -4.00
CA TYR A 122 -3.58 23.76 -4.22
C TYR A 122 -2.99 24.84 -3.31
N SER A 123 -2.72 24.46 -2.07
CA SER A 123 -2.08 25.28 -1.05
C SER A 123 -0.63 24.81 -0.86
N PRO A 124 0.38 25.53 -1.38
CA PRO A 124 1.78 25.15 -1.21
C PRO A 124 2.15 25.01 0.27
N GLY A 125 2.78 23.90 0.64
CA GLY A 125 3.18 23.62 2.02
C GLY A 125 2.13 22.95 2.89
N GLN A 126 0.92 22.71 2.37
CA GLN A 126 -0.22 22.20 3.13
C GLN A 126 -0.88 21.00 2.42
N PHE A 127 -1.77 20.33 3.15
CA PHE A 127 -2.64 19.29 2.62
C PHE A 127 -4.06 19.84 2.49
N ASP A 128 -4.61 19.84 1.28
CA ASP A 128 -6.01 20.21 1.07
C ASP A 128 -6.89 18.96 1.15
N TYR A 129 -7.89 19.00 2.03
CA TYR A 129 -8.77 17.87 2.31
C TYR A 129 -10.16 18.09 1.70
N PHE A 130 -10.65 17.06 1.01
CA PHE A 130 -11.96 17.06 0.37
C PHE A 130 -12.83 15.99 1.04
N PHE A 131 -13.72 16.45 1.92
CA PHE A 131 -14.62 15.57 2.67
C PHE A 131 -15.78 15.10 1.79
N LEU A 132 -16.23 13.86 1.94
CA LEU A 132 -17.40 13.38 1.20
C LEU A 132 -18.73 13.86 1.81
N THR A 133 -18.74 14.02 3.13
CA THR A 133 -19.96 14.31 3.92
C THR A 133 -19.72 15.46 4.89
N GLY A 134 -20.78 15.94 5.53
CA GLY A 134 -20.73 17.08 6.45
C GLY A 134 -20.92 18.42 5.73
N PRO A 135 -20.92 19.54 6.48
CA PRO A 135 -21.25 20.87 5.96
C PRO A 135 -20.22 21.42 4.96
N ILE A 136 -18.97 20.95 5.02
CA ILE A 136 -17.91 21.30 4.06
C ILE A 136 -17.62 20.18 3.05
N GLY A 137 -18.47 19.15 3.01
CA GLY A 137 -18.29 17.98 2.17
C GLY A 137 -18.89 18.11 0.77
N VAL A 138 -18.43 17.27 -0.14
CA VAL A 138 -18.84 17.20 -1.55
C VAL A 138 -20.35 17.03 -1.70
N LEU A 139 -21.00 16.21 -0.85
CA LEU A 139 -22.46 16.05 -0.89
C LEU A 139 -23.20 17.36 -0.58
N ALA A 140 -22.68 18.24 0.28
CA ALA A 140 -23.31 19.52 0.57
C ALA A 140 -23.09 20.56 -0.54
N ALA A 141 -22.09 20.36 -1.41
CA ALA A 141 -21.79 21.24 -2.53
C ALA A 141 -22.70 21.02 -3.75
N PHE A 142 -23.31 19.83 -3.90
CA PHE A 142 -24.23 19.55 -5.00
C PHE A 142 -25.64 20.05 -4.72
N SER A 143 -26.37 20.41 -5.79
CA SER A 143 -27.76 20.83 -5.64
C SER A 143 -28.64 19.64 -5.18
N PRO A 144 -29.68 19.88 -4.35
CA PRO A 144 -30.59 18.83 -3.92
C PRO A 144 -31.23 18.07 -5.09
N GLU A 145 -31.47 18.73 -6.22
CA GLU A 145 -32.04 18.11 -7.43
C GLU A 145 -31.08 17.08 -8.04
N PHE A 146 -29.78 17.38 -8.08
CA PHE A 146 -28.77 16.43 -8.55
C PHE A 146 -28.71 15.20 -7.66
N ILE A 147 -28.65 15.39 -6.33
CA ILE A 147 -28.55 14.29 -5.36
C ILE A 147 -29.80 13.41 -5.43
N THR A 148 -30.98 14.02 -5.47
CA THR A 148 -32.28 13.31 -5.61
C THR A 148 -32.29 12.42 -6.85
N LYS A 149 -31.79 12.92 -7.99
CA LYS A 149 -31.72 12.14 -9.23
C LYS A 149 -30.67 11.03 -9.21
N ILE A 150 -29.48 11.32 -8.70
CA ILE A 150 -28.35 10.37 -8.67
C ILE A 150 -28.63 9.22 -7.71
N PHE A 151 -29.11 9.52 -6.50
CA PHE A 151 -29.35 8.53 -5.45
C PHE A 151 -30.78 7.98 -5.46
N HIS A 152 -31.63 8.43 -6.38
CA HIS A 152 -33.05 8.06 -6.46
C HIS A 152 -33.82 8.27 -5.14
N LEU A 153 -33.50 9.35 -4.42
CA LEU A 153 -34.11 9.72 -3.14
C LEU A 153 -35.27 10.70 -3.34
N LYS A 154 -36.16 10.82 -2.35
CA LYS A 154 -37.11 11.94 -2.28
C LYS A 154 -36.40 13.21 -1.79
N GLU A 155 -36.89 14.38 -2.17
CA GLU A 155 -36.31 15.67 -1.75
C GLU A 155 -36.18 15.80 -0.22
N SER A 156 -37.18 15.33 0.53
CA SER A 156 -37.13 15.31 2.00
C SER A 156 -36.06 14.38 2.58
N GLU A 157 -35.72 13.30 1.88
CA GLU A 157 -34.66 12.36 2.25
C GLU A 157 -33.29 12.92 1.89
N THR A 158 -33.18 13.56 0.72
CA THR A 158 -31.98 14.30 0.29
C THR A 158 -31.61 15.38 1.29
N LYS A 159 -32.58 16.22 1.70
CA LYS A 159 -32.34 17.28 2.68
C LYS A 159 -31.84 16.70 4.01
N LYS A 160 -32.43 15.59 4.46
CA LYS A 160 -31.97 14.87 5.66
C LYS A 160 -30.57 14.31 5.46
N LEU A 161 -30.27 13.69 4.32
CA LEU A 161 -28.95 13.10 4.03
C LEU A 161 -27.84 14.16 4.10
N VAL A 162 -28.04 15.28 3.43
CA VAL A 162 -27.05 16.37 3.36
C VAL A 162 -26.87 17.07 4.71
N GLN A 163 -27.94 17.24 5.49
CA GLN A 163 -27.93 18.01 6.74
C GLN A 163 -27.72 17.16 8.01
N ARG A 164 -27.62 15.83 7.89
CA ARG A 164 -27.53 14.92 9.05
C ARG A 164 -26.23 15.05 9.84
N GLN A 165 -25.11 15.24 9.16
CA GLN A 165 -23.83 15.47 9.81
C GLN A 165 -23.57 16.98 9.88
N THR A 166 -23.52 17.52 11.10
CA THR A 166 -23.32 18.94 11.34
C THR A 166 -21.86 19.29 11.66
N ASN A 167 -21.02 18.31 12.02
CA ASN A 167 -19.61 18.56 12.28
C ASN A 167 -18.84 18.70 10.97
N PRO A 168 -17.99 19.75 10.83
CA PRO A 168 -17.28 20.03 9.60
C PRO A 168 -16.07 19.11 9.38
N PHE A 169 -15.43 18.62 10.44
CA PHE A 169 -14.12 17.98 10.33
C PHE A 169 -14.03 16.66 11.08
N LEU A 170 -13.94 16.67 12.42
CA LEU A 170 -13.90 15.45 13.23
C LEU A 170 -15.23 15.23 13.95
N VAL A 171 -15.59 13.96 14.15
CA VAL A 171 -16.87 13.55 14.76
C VAL A 171 -16.59 12.66 15.96
N LYS A 172 -17.28 12.91 17.08
CA LYS A 172 -17.27 12.01 18.24
C LYS A 172 -18.36 10.97 18.05
N LEU A 173 -18.00 9.69 17.98
CA LEU A 173 -18.98 8.62 17.77
C LEU A 173 -19.57 8.11 19.09
N GLY A 174 -20.90 8.10 19.19
CA GLY A 174 -21.62 7.42 20.27
C GLY A 174 -21.43 5.91 20.21
N LYS A 175 -21.55 5.22 21.35
CA LYS A 175 -21.21 3.79 21.51
C LYS A 175 -22.06 2.85 20.63
N GLU A 176 -23.20 3.33 20.14
CA GLU A 176 -24.11 2.63 19.24
C GLU A 176 -23.55 2.37 17.84
N ILE A 177 -22.54 3.14 17.41
CA ILE A 177 -21.88 2.95 16.11
C ILE A 177 -20.72 1.97 16.29
N ASN A 178 -20.89 0.77 15.76
CA ASN A 178 -19.87 -0.27 15.71
C ASN A 178 -18.98 -0.08 14.47
N MET A 179 -17.81 0.51 14.69
CA MET A 179 -16.79 0.64 13.64
C MET A 179 -16.04 -0.69 13.45
N PRO A 180 -15.46 -0.94 12.27
CA PRO A 180 -14.55 -2.05 12.08
C PRO A 180 -13.43 -2.03 13.12
N SER A 181 -13.05 -3.20 13.63
CA SER A 181 -12.01 -3.36 14.66
C SER A 181 -10.89 -4.31 14.25
N GLN A 182 -10.98 -4.90 13.06
CA GLN A 182 -10.02 -5.85 12.53
C GLN A 182 -9.66 -5.48 11.09
N SER A 183 -8.42 -5.75 10.72
CA SER A 183 -7.96 -5.58 9.35
C SER A 183 -8.65 -6.57 8.41
N ASN A 184 -9.02 -6.14 7.21
CA ASN A 184 -9.62 -7.01 6.19
C ASN A 184 -8.67 -7.35 5.03
N CYS A 185 -7.41 -6.93 5.13
CA CYS A 185 -6.36 -7.16 4.16
C CYS A 185 -5.02 -7.39 4.86
N ASP A 186 -4.02 -7.87 4.11
CA ASP A 186 -2.66 -8.02 4.64
C ASP A 186 -2.08 -6.64 4.95
N THR A 187 -1.84 -6.37 6.24
CA THR A 187 -1.33 -5.08 6.71
C THR A 187 0.06 -4.77 6.18
N ARG A 188 0.88 -5.80 5.90
CA ARG A 188 2.25 -5.66 5.42
C ARG A 188 2.35 -5.10 4.00
N GLU A 189 1.25 -5.11 3.24
CA GLU A 189 1.20 -4.49 1.92
C GLU A 189 0.98 -2.97 1.99
N TYR A 190 0.48 -2.44 3.12
CA TYR A 190 0.04 -1.04 3.27
C TYR A 190 0.77 -0.28 4.38
N VAL A 191 1.37 -0.99 5.32
CA VAL A 191 1.99 -0.44 6.52
C VAL A 191 3.36 -1.07 6.71
N PHE A 192 4.34 -0.26 7.10
CA PHE A 192 5.65 -0.72 7.54
C PHE A 192 5.95 -0.12 8.91
N ASN A 193 6.61 -0.88 9.78
CA ASN A 193 6.98 -0.42 11.11
C ASN A 193 8.40 0.16 11.08
N LEU A 194 8.57 1.38 11.57
CA LEU A 194 9.87 2.07 11.63
C LEU A 194 10.57 1.89 12.98
N ASP A 195 9.88 1.38 14.00
CA ASP A 195 10.44 1.13 15.33
C ASP A 195 11.19 -0.21 15.41
N ASP A 196 10.81 -1.20 14.60
CA ASP A 196 11.42 -2.54 14.53
C ASP A 196 12.82 -2.56 13.88
N LEU A 197 13.26 -1.44 13.31
CA LEU A 197 14.57 -1.27 12.68
C LEU A 197 15.50 -0.57 13.68
N LEU A 198 16.58 -1.23 14.12
CA LEU A 198 17.71 -0.78 14.96
C LEU A 198 17.45 0.20 16.13
N SER A 199 18.06 -0.07 17.28
CA SER A 199 17.99 0.78 18.49
C SER A 199 18.60 2.18 18.32
N SER A 200 19.58 2.36 17.42
CA SER A 200 20.23 3.66 17.15
C SER A 200 20.69 3.76 15.69
N GLY A 201 20.45 4.89 15.03
CA GLY A 201 20.87 5.16 13.65
C GLY A 201 19.78 5.78 12.77
N VAL A 202 19.96 5.69 11.46
CA VAL A 202 18.96 6.11 10.46
C VAL A 202 18.26 4.87 9.92
N ASN A 203 16.98 4.73 10.20
CA ASN A 203 16.17 3.59 9.78
C ASN A 203 15.34 3.96 8.56
N TYR A 204 15.75 3.53 7.38
CA TYR A 204 14.99 3.74 6.15
C TYR A 204 13.92 2.66 5.97
N ALA A 205 12.78 3.07 5.43
CA ALA A 205 11.80 2.14 4.89
C ALA A 205 12.31 1.55 3.56
N GLU A 206 13.18 0.54 3.62
CA GLU A 206 13.71 -0.12 2.43
C GLU A 206 12.71 -1.11 1.82
N ASN A 207 12.70 -1.20 0.49
CA ASN A 207 11.98 -2.22 -0.29
C ASN A 207 10.44 -2.25 -0.11
N PHE A 208 9.81 -1.12 0.25
CA PHE A 208 8.35 -1.04 0.33
C PHE A 208 7.73 -0.61 -1.02
N PRO A 209 7.01 -1.49 -1.76
CA PRO A 209 6.59 -1.21 -3.14
C PRO A 209 5.68 0.02 -3.29
N LEU A 210 4.87 0.36 -2.27
CA LEU A 210 4.04 1.55 -2.33
C LEU A 210 4.85 2.85 -2.26
N LEU A 211 6.00 2.85 -1.59
CA LEU A 211 6.88 4.03 -1.51
C LEU A 211 7.47 4.37 -2.89
N ASP A 212 7.87 3.35 -3.65
CA ASP A 212 8.30 3.51 -5.05
C ASP A 212 7.18 4.03 -5.95
N LYS A 213 5.93 3.59 -5.73
CA LYS A 213 4.76 4.07 -6.49
C LYS A 213 4.43 5.53 -6.21
N ILE A 214 4.55 5.99 -4.97
CA ILE A 214 4.29 7.39 -4.60
C ILE A 214 5.51 8.30 -4.76
N GLY A 215 6.69 7.74 -5.04
CA GLY A 215 7.92 8.50 -5.28
C GLY A 215 8.57 9.11 -4.03
N LEU A 216 8.18 8.67 -2.83
CA LEU A 216 8.66 9.19 -1.54
C LEU A 216 9.42 8.12 -0.78
N SER A 217 10.26 8.54 0.17
CA SER A 217 10.83 7.64 1.17
C SER A 217 10.70 8.23 2.56
N ALA A 218 10.67 7.36 3.56
CA ALA A 218 10.58 7.73 4.96
C ALA A 218 11.72 7.09 5.75
N SER A 219 12.17 7.79 6.78
CA SER A 219 13.08 7.26 7.76
C SER A 219 12.75 7.71 9.17
N LEU A 220 13.09 6.89 10.14
CA LEU A 220 13.10 7.26 11.55
C LEU A 220 14.55 7.36 12.00
N VAL A 221 14.94 8.49 12.55
CA VAL A 221 16.31 8.72 13.04
C VAL A 221 16.29 8.71 14.56
N LYS A 222 17.06 7.80 15.15
CA LYS A 222 17.26 7.67 16.60
C LYS A 222 18.74 7.90 16.91
N LEU A 223 19.04 8.98 17.61
CA LEU A 223 20.37 9.35 18.03
C LEU A 223 20.48 9.17 19.54
N GLU A 224 21.50 8.43 19.96
CA GLU A 224 21.87 8.29 21.37
C GLU A 224 22.33 9.63 21.97
N PRO A 225 22.32 9.78 23.31
CA PRO A 225 22.87 10.94 24.00
C PRO A 225 24.23 11.39 23.46
N ASN A 226 24.36 12.68 23.13
CA ASN A 226 25.60 13.31 22.65
C ASN A 226 26.17 12.72 21.34
N SER A 227 25.39 11.91 20.62
CA SER A 227 25.81 11.36 19.33
C SER A 227 25.56 12.35 18.18
N ILE A 228 26.32 12.20 17.09
CA ILE A 228 26.26 13.09 15.92
C ILE A 228 25.80 12.29 14.71
N LEU A 229 24.81 12.81 13.99
CA LEU A 229 24.56 12.40 12.62
C LEU A 229 25.58 13.10 11.71
N ASN A 230 26.42 12.30 11.05
CA ASN A 230 27.51 12.81 10.21
C ASN A 230 27.01 13.87 9.19
N PRO A 231 27.78 14.93 8.96
CA PRO A 231 27.43 15.93 7.97
C PRO A 231 27.24 15.29 6.60
N SER A 232 26.10 15.60 5.99
CA SER A 232 25.74 15.10 4.67
C SER A 232 24.83 16.07 3.92
N TYR A 233 24.65 15.86 2.62
CA TYR A 233 23.72 16.64 1.80
C TYR A 233 22.89 15.75 0.88
N ASN A 234 21.63 16.14 0.65
CA ASN A 234 20.72 15.41 -0.23
C ASN A 234 20.91 15.83 -1.71
N VAL A 235 21.00 14.87 -2.63
CA VAL A 235 21.28 15.14 -4.05
C VAL A 235 20.02 15.16 -4.91
N ASN A 236 19.01 14.35 -4.61
CA ASN A 236 17.87 14.12 -5.50
C ASN A 236 16.49 14.38 -4.87
N GLY A 237 16.42 14.80 -3.61
CA GLY A 237 15.17 15.17 -2.94
C GLY A 237 15.39 16.23 -1.87
N SER A 238 14.34 17.00 -1.59
CA SER A 238 14.26 17.79 -0.36
C SER A 238 13.82 16.88 0.79
N GLN A 239 14.19 17.24 2.01
CA GLN A 239 13.85 16.46 3.19
C GLN A 239 13.10 17.34 4.19
N ILE A 240 12.03 16.81 4.78
CA ILE A 240 11.32 17.40 5.91
C ILE A 240 11.41 16.46 7.10
N ASN A 241 11.74 17.02 8.26
CA ASN A 241 11.95 16.29 9.50
C ASN A 241 11.00 16.85 10.57
N LEU A 242 10.34 15.96 11.32
CA LEU A 242 9.56 16.31 12.50
C LEU A 242 10.12 15.62 13.75
N CYS A 243 10.42 16.40 14.78
CA CYS A 243 10.99 15.89 16.03
C CYS A 243 9.93 15.21 16.90
N LEU A 244 10.23 14.01 17.40
CA LEU A 244 9.31 13.14 18.16
C LEU A 244 9.64 13.06 19.67
N LYS A 245 10.87 13.39 20.09
CA LYS A 245 11.32 13.30 21.51
C LYS A 245 12.19 14.51 21.92
N ARG A 246 12.10 14.89 23.21
CA ARG A 246 12.62 16.10 23.92
C ARG A 246 14.14 16.41 23.87
N GLN A 247 14.49 17.64 24.31
CA GLN A 247 15.82 18.32 24.32
C GLN A 247 16.08 19.22 25.60
N TRP A 248 17.36 19.45 26.00
CA TRP A 248 17.99 20.67 26.62
C TRP A 248 19.56 20.63 26.57
N SER A 249 20.39 21.64 26.97
CA SER A 249 21.00 22.80 26.24
C SER A 249 22.45 23.14 26.72
N GLY A 250 23.24 23.91 25.93
CA GLY A 250 24.38 24.72 26.43
C GLY A 250 25.14 25.52 25.36
N SER A 251 25.09 26.87 25.41
CA SER A 251 25.73 27.81 24.47
C SER A 251 27.26 27.94 24.59
N ASN A 252 27.99 27.95 23.46
CA ASN A 252 28.76 29.11 22.96
C ASN A 252 29.78 28.75 21.84
N HIS A 253 29.68 29.48 20.71
CA HIS A 253 30.73 29.80 19.72
C HIS A 253 31.56 28.65 19.10
N GLY A 254 31.13 28.15 17.94
CA GLY A 254 31.95 27.40 16.97
C GLY A 254 32.24 28.20 15.69
N PRO A 255 33.35 27.94 14.97
CA PRO A 255 33.89 28.82 13.95
C PRO A 255 33.01 28.89 12.69
N LYS A 256 32.83 30.11 12.18
CA LYS A 256 32.04 30.46 10.99
C LYS A 256 32.44 29.64 9.77
N TRP A 257 31.57 28.69 9.41
CA TRP A 257 31.24 28.42 8.01
C TRP A 257 29.90 29.10 7.72
N TYR A 258 29.52 29.28 6.46
CA TYR A 258 28.26 29.93 6.08
C TYR A 258 27.07 29.14 6.67
N ARG A 259 26.63 29.53 7.87
CA ARG A 259 25.71 28.80 8.73
C ARG A 259 24.29 29.23 8.36
N VAL A 260 23.61 28.43 7.56
CA VAL A 260 22.21 28.72 7.17
C VAL A 260 21.28 28.55 8.37
N LEU A 261 21.62 27.67 9.32
CA LEU A 261 20.90 27.48 10.57
C LEU A 261 21.81 26.87 11.67
N ASP A 262 21.74 27.42 12.88
CA ASP A 262 22.22 26.82 14.13
C ASP A 262 21.09 27.00 15.15
N ALA A 263 20.26 25.98 15.31
CA ALA A 263 19.05 26.07 16.09
C ALA A 263 18.73 24.76 16.78
N ASP A 264 18.22 24.90 17.99
CA ASP A 264 17.65 23.84 18.80
C ASP A 264 16.30 23.42 18.22
N ALA A 265 16.05 22.12 18.12
CA ALA A 265 14.80 21.57 17.62
C ALA A 265 14.09 20.81 18.74
N GLN A 266 12.89 21.26 19.09
CA GLN A 266 12.06 20.67 20.14
C GLN A 266 11.07 19.66 19.58
N GLU A 267 10.54 18.79 20.45
CA GLU A 267 9.42 17.92 20.15
C GLU A 267 8.27 18.69 19.48
N ASP A 268 7.61 18.06 18.51
CA ASP A 268 6.54 18.67 17.69
C ASP A 268 6.99 19.84 16.78
N GLN A 269 8.29 20.08 16.60
CA GLN A 269 8.79 21.04 15.62
C GLN A 269 9.24 20.37 14.32
N ALA A 270 8.88 21.01 13.20
CA ALA A 270 9.28 20.61 11.87
C ALA A 270 10.39 21.52 11.34
N PHE A 271 11.37 20.94 10.65
CA PHE A 271 12.39 21.67 9.90
C PHE A 271 12.67 21.00 8.57
N VAL A 272 13.23 21.77 7.64
CA VAL A 272 13.47 21.34 6.25
C VAL A 272 14.96 21.39 5.96
N VAL A 273 15.45 20.34 5.30
CA VAL A 273 16.79 20.31 4.70
C VAL A 273 16.62 20.32 3.19
N PRO A 274 16.78 21.49 2.53
CA PRO A 274 16.66 21.56 1.08
C PRO A 274 17.71 20.72 0.37
N LYS A 275 17.41 20.33 -0.87
CA LYS A 275 18.37 19.66 -1.75
C LYS A 275 19.67 20.47 -1.87
N PHE A 276 20.81 19.77 -1.79
CA PHE A 276 22.19 20.27 -1.78
C PHE A 276 22.62 21.08 -0.54
N PHE A 277 21.77 21.24 0.46
CA PHE A 277 22.19 21.85 1.72
C PHE A 277 22.87 20.80 2.57
N ALA A 278 24.10 21.10 3.02
CA ALA A 278 24.81 20.26 3.96
C ALA A 278 24.23 20.48 5.37
N ALA A 279 23.87 19.39 6.04
CA ALA A 279 23.29 19.39 7.37
C ALA A 279 23.94 18.32 8.25
N THR A 280 23.94 18.56 9.55
CA THR A 280 24.37 17.63 10.61
C THR A 280 23.49 17.87 11.83
N GLN A 281 23.29 16.84 12.64
CA GLN A 281 22.48 16.90 13.85
C GLN A 281 23.33 16.37 15.00
N LEU A 282 23.35 17.10 16.11
CA LEU A 282 23.96 16.69 17.36
C LEU A 282 22.83 16.44 18.35
N ALA A 283 22.75 15.22 18.87
CA ALA A 283 21.82 14.89 19.93
C ALA A 283 22.26 15.50 21.27
N GLY A 284 21.29 15.93 22.06
CA GLY A 284 21.53 16.39 23.43
C GLY A 284 21.77 15.24 24.41
N GLU A 285 21.73 15.53 25.71
CA GLU A 285 21.96 14.54 26.78
C GLU A 285 20.89 13.45 26.87
N ASP A 286 19.67 13.72 26.37
CA ASP A 286 18.54 12.77 26.38
C ASP A 286 18.40 11.98 25.07
N GLY A 287 19.33 12.17 24.12
CA GLY A 287 19.23 11.68 22.75
C GLY A 287 18.37 12.57 21.85
N MET A 288 18.04 12.09 20.66
CA MET A 288 17.16 12.76 19.71
C MET A 288 16.43 11.73 18.85
N GLU A 289 15.13 11.96 18.61
CA GLU A 289 14.34 11.14 17.71
C GLU A 289 13.51 12.01 16.76
N PHE A 290 13.54 11.72 15.46
CA PHE A 290 12.73 12.44 14.49
C PHE A 290 12.29 11.57 13.31
N PHE A 291 11.06 11.80 12.85
CA PHE A 291 10.50 11.23 11.64
C PHE A 291 10.87 12.10 10.44
N SER A 292 11.38 11.48 9.39
CA SER A 292 11.92 12.14 8.21
C SER A 292 11.24 11.64 6.95
N LEU A 293 10.92 12.56 6.04
CA LEU A 293 10.45 12.25 4.69
C LEU A 293 11.35 12.90 3.65
N SER A 294 11.72 12.13 2.64
CA SER A 294 12.40 12.62 1.44
C SER A 294 11.47 12.58 0.23
N THR A 295 11.50 13.63 -0.58
CA THR A 295 10.76 13.73 -1.86
C THR A 295 11.38 12.87 -2.98
N SER A 296 12.03 11.77 -2.61
CA SER A 296 12.62 10.78 -3.52
C SER A 296 12.46 9.41 -2.90
N SER A 297 12.00 8.42 -3.68
CA SER A 297 11.90 7.04 -3.20
C SER A 297 13.25 6.36 -2.98
N LYS A 298 14.32 6.89 -3.59
CA LYS A 298 15.70 6.39 -3.45
C LYS A 298 16.64 7.57 -3.18
N PRO A 299 16.69 8.09 -1.95
CA PRO A 299 17.52 9.23 -1.60
C PRO A 299 19.00 8.96 -1.91
N ILE A 300 19.64 9.90 -2.59
CA ILE A 300 21.08 9.91 -2.80
C ILE A 300 21.67 10.94 -1.85
N VAL A 301 22.53 10.48 -0.94
CA VAL A 301 23.14 11.29 0.11
C VAL A 301 24.65 11.36 -0.13
N GLY A 302 25.20 12.58 -0.17
CA GLY A 302 26.65 12.80 -0.19
C GLY A 302 27.18 12.91 1.24
N GLN A 303 27.97 11.93 1.68
CA GLN A 303 28.59 11.97 3.01
C GLN A 303 29.81 12.90 3.02
N LEU A 304 29.85 13.81 3.98
CA LEU A 304 30.96 14.75 4.18
C LEU A 304 31.85 14.35 5.37
N ALA A 305 31.45 13.39 6.19
CA ALA A 305 32.30 12.79 7.22
C ALA A 305 32.03 11.27 7.30
N GLY A 306 32.89 10.55 8.03
CA GLY A 306 32.79 9.09 8.17
C GLY A 306 33.61 8.31 7.13
N LYS A 307 33.27 7.02 6.96
CA LYS A 307 33.98 6.08 6.08
C LYS A 307 33.79 6.44 4.60
N GLU A 308 32.59 6.85 4.23
CA GLU A 308 32.22 7.20 2.85
C GLU A 308 32.39 8.70 2.54
N SER A 309 33.16 9.42 3.37
CA SER A 309 33.36 10.86 3.22
C SER A 309 34.02 11.18 1.87
N ALA A 310 33.45 12.15 1.15
CA ALA A 310 34.05 12.69 -0.07
C ALA A 310 35.49 13.17 0.15
N TRP A 311 35.84 13.67 1.35
CA TRP A 311 37.20 14.11 1.66
C TRP A 311 38.22 12.97 1.65
N LYS A 312 37.81 11.75 1.99
CA LYS A 312 38.69 10.57 1.94
C LYS A 312 38.93 10.08 0.52
N ALA A 313 37.99 10.33 -0.38
CA ALA A 313 38.09 9.95 -1.79
C ALA A 313 38.92 10.92 -2.65
N LEU A 314 39.05 12.19 -2.23
CA LEU A 314 39.84 13.19 -2.95
C LEU A 314 41.34 12.92 -2.86
N SER A 315 42.05 13.14 -3.96
CA SER A 315 43.50 12.92 -4.01
C SER A 315 44.26 13.94 -3.15
N SER A 316 45.40 13.52 -2.60
CA SER A 316 46.24 14.39 -1.76
C SER A 316 46.59 15.74 -2.43
N PRO A 317 46.97 15.82 -3.72
CA PRO A 317 47.24 17.12 -4.36
C PRO A 317 46.00 18.02 -4.44
N VAL A 318 44.81 17.44 -4.69
CA VAL A 318 43.54 18.18 -4.73
C VAL A 318 43.19 18.73 -3.36
N LEU A 319 43.31 17.92 -2.30
CA LEU A 319 43.08 18.37 -0.93
C LEU A 319 44.09 19.45 -0.51
N GLN A 320 45.36 19.31 -0.88
CA GLN A 320 46.40 20.30 -0.60
C GLN A 320 46.10 21.64 -1.27
N ALA A 321 45.73 21.61 -2.55
CA ALA A 321 45.34 22.80 -3.29
C ALA A 321 44.06 23.43 -2.72
N ALA A 322 43.04 22.62 -2.41
CA ALA A 322 41.75 23.09 -1.91
C ALA A 322 41.81 23.67 -0.49
N LEU A 323 42.63 23.10 0.39
CA LEU A 323 42.75 23.54 1.79
C LEU A 323 43.89 24.53 2.03
N ASN A 324 44.68 24.84 1.00
CA ASN A 324 45.88 25.69 1.08
C ASN A 324 46.81 25.30 2.25
N LYS A 325 46.93 23.98 2.50
CA LYS A 325 47.76 23.40 3.56
C LYS A 325 48.41 22.14 3.01
N LYS A 326 49.64 21.83 3.48
CA LYS A 326 50.17 20.47 3.35
C LYS A 326 49.24 19.55 4.14
N VAL A 327 48.41 18.81 3.42
CA VAL A 327 47.64 17.69 3.96
C VAL A 327 48.65 16.60 4.30
N GLY A 328 49.30 16.75 5.46
CA GLY A 328 49.80 15.62 6.23
C GLY A 328 48.62 14.92 6.90
N ALA A 329 48.91 13.94 7.76
CA ALA A 329 47.97 13.01 8.38
C ALA A 329 46.80 13.60 9.21
N GLU A 330 46.48 14.89 9.08
CA GLU A 330 45.46 15.63 9.84
C GLU A 330 44.03 15.47 9.29
N MET A 331 43.85 15.26 7.98
CA MET A 331 42.53 14.89 7.41
C MET A 331 42.31 13.38 7.41
N SER A 332 43.37 12.58 7.59
CA SER A 332 43.31 11.16 7.90
C SER A 332 43.16 10.89 9.40
N LYS A 333 43.15 11.92 10.27
CA LYS A 333 42.91 11.80 11.72
C LYS A 333 41.46 11.58 12.11
N PHE A 334 40.53 11.49 11.15
CA PHE A 334 39.26 10.79 11.36
C PHE A 334 39.51 9.28 11.29
N GLU A 335 40.41 8.80 12.16
CA GLU A 335 40.47 7.42 12.61
C GLU A 335 39.32 7.23 13.60
N TYR A 336 38.67 6.07 13.57
CA TYR A 336 37.73 5.70 14.62
C TYR A 336 38.39 5.86 15.98
N PRO A 337 37.68 6.29 17.05
CA PRO A 337 38.25 6.24 18.39
C PRO A 337 38.77 4.82 18.64
N ARG A 338 40.08 4.72 18.92
CA ARG A 338 40.70 3.46 19.29
C ARG A 338 39.94 2.94 20.51
N LEU A 339 39.41 1.73 20.41
CA LEU A 339 38.73 1.11 21.54
C LEU A 339 39.75 1.02 22.68
N PRO A 340 39.45 1.54 23.89
CA PRO A 340 40.32 1.34 25.03
C PRO A 340 40.44 -0.17 25.31
N ARG A 341 41.58 -0.62 25.86
CA ARG A 341 41.92 -2.05 26.01
C ARG A 341 40.81 -2.86 26.69
N HIS A 342 40.13 -2.28 27.68
CA HIS A 342 39.02 -2.93 28.37
C HIS A 342 37.83 -3.24 27.45
N GLU A 343 37.55 -2.40 26.43
CA GLU A 343 36.51 -2.66 25.43
C GLU A 343 36.95 -3.75 24.44
N ILE A 344 38.24 -3.79 24.06
CA ILE A 344 38.79 -4.88 23.22
C ILE A 344 38.64 -6.22 23.96
N ILE A 345 38.98 -6.26 25.25
CA ILE A 345 38.84 -7.45 26.10
C ILE A 345 37.37 -7.87 26.23
N ALA A 346 36.46 -6.91 26.47
CA ALA A 346 35.03 -7.19 26.55
C ALA A 346 34.49 -7.81 25.25
N VAL A 347 34.85 -7.27 24.09
CA VAL A 347 34.42 -7.80 22.79
C VAL A 347 34.99 -9.19 22.52
N LEU A 348 36.27 -9.44 22.80
CA LEU A 348 36.88 -10.75 22.62
C LEU A 348 36.25 -11.83 23.51
N ALA A 349 35.85 -11.45 24.72
CA ALA A 349 35.16 -12.33 25.67
C ALA A 349 33.68 -12.56 25.29
N GLU A 350 32.94 -11.50 24.94
CA GLU A 350 31.55 -11.57 24.47
C GLU A 350 31.41 -12.44 23.22
N SER A 351 32.35 -12.32 22.29
CA SER A 351 32.37 -13.10 21.05
C SER A 351 33.04 -14.47 21.19
N GLN A 352 33.38 -14.91 22.41
CA GLN A 352 34.01 -16.21 22.71
C GLN A 352 35.30 -16.51 21.92
N ILE A 353 36.04 -15.48 21.52
CA ILE A 353 37.21 -15.59 20.62
C ILE A 353 38.45 -15.99 21.41
N ALA A 354 38.69 -15.29 22.52
CA ALA A 354 39.79 -15.54 23.43
C ALA A 354 39.52 -14.83 24.76
N ASN A 355 39.90 -15.47 25.88
CA ASN A 355 39.87 -14.83 27.19
C ASN A 355 41.24 -14.18 27.45
N VAL A 356 41.36 -12.89 27.14
CA VAL A 356 42.62 -12.14 27.17
C VAL A 356 42.56 -11.09 28.29
N SER A 357 43.60 -10.99 29.12
CA SER A 357 43.70 -9.95 30.15
C SER A 357 44.38 -8.68 29.63
N GLU A 358 44.28 -7.58 30.37
CA GLU A 358 44.95 -6.33 29.98
C GLU A 358 46.49 -6.46 30.01
N ALA A 359 47.03 -7.32 30.87
CA ALA A 359 48.46 -7.63 30.92
C ALA A 359 48.95 -8.35 29.67
N ASP A 360 48.10 -9.20 29.07
CA ASP A 360 48.42 -9.97 27.87
C ASP A 360 48.47 -9.09 26.62
N LEU A 361 47.71 -7.99 26.58
CA LEU A 361 47.79 -7.00 25.50
C LEU A 361 48.99 -6.06 25.66
N LEU A 362 49.42 -5.78 26.91
CA LEU A 362 50.60 -4.98 27.21
C LEU A 362 51.92 -5.73 26.98
N HIS A 363 51.88 -7.06 27.12
CA HIS A 363 53.02 -7.95 26.90
C HIS A 363 52.59 -9.15 26.04
N PRO A 364 52.35 -8.93 24.74
CA PRO A 364 51.83 -9.98 23.87
C PRO A 364 52.84 -11.12 23.72
N ASP A 365 52.38 -12.32 24.02
CA ASP A 365 53.13 -13.56 23.83
C ASP A 365 52.89 -14.11 22.40
N PRO A 366 53.93 -14.52 21.65
CA PRO A 366 53.79 -15.03 20.28
C PRO A 366 52.76 -16.16 20.13
N ASP A 367 52.71 -17.12 21.07
CA ASP A 367 51.80 -18.26 20.99
C ASP A 367 50.35 -17.81 21.26
N LEU A 368 50.15 -16.91 22.22
CA LEU A 368 48.85 -16.30 22.49
C LEU A 368 48.33 -15.51 21.28
N ILE A 369 49.18 -14.72 20.62
CA ILE A 369 48.80 -13.92 19.46
C ILE A 369 48.51 -14.79 18.23
N CYS A 370 49.29 -15.84 18.01
CA CYS A 370 49.01 -16.82 16.95
C CYS A 370 47.66 -17.50 17.18
N ASN A 371 47.34 -17.91 18.41
CA ASN A 371 46.04 -18.51 18.75
C ASN A 371 44.90 -17.50 18.59
N LEU A 372 45.07 -16.28 19.07
CA LEU A 372 44.09 -15.20 18.94
C LEU A 372 43.72 -14.98 17.47
N TYR A 373 44.70 -14.76 16.59
CA TYR A 373 44.39 -14.55 15.17
C TYR A 373 43.88 -15.80 14.47
N THR A 374 44.26 -17.00 14.92
CA THR A 374 43.71 -18.25 14.39
C THR A 374 42.22 -18.37 14.71
N HIS A 375 41.81 -18.05 15.94
CA HIS A 375 40.38 -18.02 16.31
C HIS A 375 39.61 -16.91 15.59
N ILE A 376 40.20 -15.71 15.48
CA ILE A 376 39.63 -14.61 14.69
C ILE A 376 39.42 -15.04 13.23
N PHE A 377 40.39 -15.76 12.65
CA PHE A 377 40.29 -16.26 11.28
C PHE A 377 39.20 -17.33 11.15
N LEU A 378 39.10 -18.28 12.09
CA LEU A 378 38.05 -19.30 12.14
C LEU A 378 36.63 -18.72 12.24
N LEU A 379 36.46 -17.57 12.88
CA LEU A 379 35.17 -16.86 12.97
C LEU A 379 34.76 -16.17 11.67
N ILE A 380 35.72 -15.77 10.84
CA ILE A 380 35.47 -15.04 9.59
C ILE A 380 35.30 -16.01 8.41
N ASP A 381 35.84 -17.22 8.51
CA ASP A 381 35.91 -18.19 7.41
C ASP A 381 34.87 -19.32 7.56
N THR A 382 33.61 -19.04 7.21
CA THR A 382 32.70 -20.10 6.78
C THR A 382 33.23 -20.66 5.46
N LEU A 383 33.89 -21.82 5.53
CA LEU A 383 34.34 -22.70 4.43
C LEU A 383 35.76 -22.46 3.86
N GLN A 384 36.75 -23.09 4.49
CA GLN A 384 37.64 -24.03 3.77
C GLN A 384 38.37 -24.95 4.75
N GLU A 385 37.98 -26.22 4.77
CA GLU A 385 38.84 -27.29 5.28
C GLU A 385 40.09 -27.35 4.40
N ASP A 386 41.20 -26.80 4.89
CA ASP A 386 42.50 -27.34 4.57
C ASP A 386 43.31 -27.37 5.86
N GLN A 387 43.29 -28.53 6.50
CA GLN A 387 44.14 -28.84 7.63
C GLN A 387 45.60 -28.84 7.16
N GLY A 388 46.24 -27.67 7.14
CA GLY A 388 47.68 -27.50 7.36
C GLY A 388 48.67 -28.38 6.58
N GLN A 389 48.31 -28.96 5.44
CA GLN A 389 49.23 -29.74 4.62
C GLN A 389 49.74 -28.90 3.45
N MET A 390 51.06 -28.85 3.28
CA MET A 390 51.68 -28.35 2.06
C MET A 390 51.16 -29.15 0.85
N GLU A 391 50.91 -28.50 -0.28
CA GLU A 391 50.79 -29.22 -1.56
C GLU A 391 51.99 -30.15 -1.72
N PHE A 392 51.76 -31.42 -2.07
CA PHE A 392 52.79 -32.46 -2.11
C PHE A 392 54.05 -32.07 -2.91
N GLY A 393 53.94 -31.17 -3.90
CA GLY A 393 55.08 -30.66 -4.67
C GLY A 393 55.98 -29.65 -3.93
N ALA A 394 55.51 -29.00 -2.86
CA ALA A 394 56.32 -28.07 -2.05
C ALA A 394 57.21 -28.78 -1.03
N LEU A 395 56.84 -30.01 -0.63
CA LEU A 395 57.63 -30.86 0.28
C LEU A 395 58.94 -31.33 -0.36
N GLU A 396 59.00 -31.43 -1.71
CA GLU A 396 60.21 -31.80 -2.45
C GLU A 396 61.30 -30.71 -2.43
N LEU A 397 60.95 -29.47 -2.05
CA LEU A 397 61.86 -28.30 -2.06
C LEU A 397 62.47 -27.99 -0.67
N LEU A 398 62.05 -28.69 0.38
CA LEU A 398 62.51 -28.48 1.76
C LEU A 398 63.43 -29.61 2.21
N GLU A 399 64.66 -29.29 2.60
CA GLU A 399 65.53 -30.25 3.30
C GLU A 399 64.99 -30.47 4.72
N ASN A 400 64.59 -31.71 5.04
CA ASN A 400 64.00 -32.11 6.33
C ASN A 400 62.67 -31.38 6.68
N PRO A 401 61.57 -31.71 5.97
CA PRO A 401 60.27 -31.08 6.16
C PRO A 401 59.75 -31.07 7.60
N ASP A 402 60.08 -32.11 8.38
CA ASP A 402 59.67 -32.26 9.79
C ASP A 402 60.21 -31.13 10.70
N HIS A 403 61.35 -30.52 10.36
CA HIS A 403 61.92 -29.40 11.11
C HIS A 403 61.26 -28.05 10.79
N HIS A 404 60.45 -27.99 9.73
CA HIS A 404 59.85 -26.75 9.23
C HIS A 404 58.34 -26.66 9.50
N VAL A 405 57.74 -27.68 10.13
CA VAL A 405 56.30 -27.76 10.42
C VAL A 405 55.77 -26.50 11.11
N HIS A 406 56.45 -26.04 12.17
CA HIS A 406 56.01 -24.86 12.92
C HIS A 406 56.18 -23.55 12.11
N SER A 407 57.30 -23.39 11.40
CA SER A 407 57.54 -22.23 10.54
C SER A 407 56.53 -22.12 9.39
N VAL A 408 56.12 -23.26 8.83
CA VAL A 408 55.12 -23.34 7.77
C VAL A 408 53.73 -22.95 8.30
N GLN A 409 53.34 -23.43 9.48
CA GLN A 409 52.09 -23.04 10.13
C GLN A 409 52.01 -21.53 10.38
N VAL A 410 53.08 -20.94 10.95
CA VAL A 410 53.15 -19.49 11.21
C VAL A 410 53.14 -18.69 9.92
N MET A 411 53.84 -19.15 8.86
CA MET A 411 53.86 -18.44 7.58
C MET A 411 52.52 -18.52 6.84
N ASN A 412 51.81 -19.65 6.93
CA ASN A 412 50.47 -19.81 6.39
C ASN A 412 49.48 -18.87 7.11
N LEU A 413 49.53 -18.84 8.44
CA LEU A 413 48.72 -17.92 9.24
C LEU A 413 49.05 -16.45 8.90
N TYR A 414 50.33 -16.10 8.78
CA TYR A 414 50.76 -14.77 8.34
C TYR A 414 50.20 -14.39 6.97
N ASN A 415 50.28 -15.29 5.98
CA ASN A 415 49.78 -15.00 4.63
C ASN A 415 48.27 -14.74 4.66
N LYS A 416 47.51 -15.56 5.40
CA LYS A 416 46.06 -15.43 5.58
C LYS A 416 45.67 -14.12 6.28
N ILE A 417 46.31 -13.79 7.40
CA ILE A 417 46.04 -12.54 8.13
C ILE A 417 46.47 -11.32 7.31
N ARG A 418 47.61 -11.39 6.60
CA ARG A 418 48.07 -10.30 5.73
C ARG A 418 47.04 -9.99 4.64
N GLU A 419 46.41 -11.03 4.07
CA GLU A 419 45.34 -10.87 3.09
C GLU A 419 44.08 -10.25 3.71
N LEU A 420 43.68 -10.71 4.89
CA LEU A 420 42.56 -10.14 5.65
C LEU A 420 42.79 -8.66 6.01
N VAL A 421 43.98 -8.33 6.53
CA VAL A 421 44.40 -6.97 6.91
C VAL A 421 44.47 -6.06 5.68
N ALA A 422 44.88 -6.58 4.52
CA ALA A 422 44.84 -5.86 3.25
C ALA A 422 43.40 -5.65 2.76
N ALA A 423 42.49 -6.59 2.97
CA ALA A 423 41.08 -6.48 2.60
C ALA A 423 40.33 -5.43 3.43
N VAL A 424 40.65 -5.28 4.71
CA VAL A 424 40.06 -4.24 5.59
C VAL A 424 40.70 -2.85 5.39
N ASN A 425 41.62 -2.69 4.42
CA ASN A 425 42.35 -1.44 4.14
C ASN A 425 43.05 -0.83 5.37
N CYS A 426 43.64 -1.69 6.21
CA CYS A 426 44.37 -1.24 7.39
C CYS A 426 45.55 -0.32 7.00
N PRO A 427 45.74 0.82 7.68
CA PRO A 427 46.78 1.82 7.33
C PRO A 427 48.21 1.31 7.53
N LYS A 428 48.41 0.24 8.30
CA LYS A 428 49.72 -0.40 8.49
C LYS A 428 49.72 -1.79 7.86
N ALA A 429 50.83 -2.16 7.21
CA ALA A 429 51.03 -3.51 6.67
C ALA A 429 51.32 -4.51 7.80
N PHE A 430 50.68 -5.68 7.73
CA PHE A 430 50.98 -6.84 8.57
C PHE A 430 52.26 -7.53 8.08
N THR A 431 53.16 -7.86 8.99
CA THR A 431 54.49 -8.42 8.72
C THR A 431 54.71 -9.69 9.55
N PRO A 432 55.65 -10.59 9.18
CA PRO A 432 55.91 -11.80 9.97
C PRO A 432 56.35 -11.51 11.41
N LYS A 433 56.93 -10.31 11.64
CA LYS A 433 57.29 -9.85 12.99
C LYS A 433 56.09 -9.69 13.90
N ASP A 434 54.91 -9.42 13.36
CA ASP A 434 53.68 -9.24 14.13
C ASP A 434 53.17 -10.56 14.75
N LEU A 435 53.65 -11.70 14.27
CA LEU A 435 53.39 -13.03 14.87
C LEU A 435 54.59 -13.52 15.68
N ILE A 436 55.81 -13.35 15.17
CA ILE A 436 57.03 -13.93 15.77
C ILE A 436 57.51 -13.10 16.98
N LYS A 437 57.29 -11.78 16.96
CA LYS A 437 57.68 -10.85 18.02
C LYS A 437 56.66 -9.70 18.09
N PRO A 438 55.45 -9.99 18.61
CA PRO A 438 54.36 -9.02 18.60
C PRO A 438 54.69 -7.78 19.44
N GLU A 439 54.33 -6.61 18.92
CA GLU A 439 54.46 -5.33 19.63
C GLU A 439 53.08 -4.88 20.13
N PRO A 440 52.93 -4.41 21.38
CA PRO A 440 51.64 -4.07 21.97
C PRO A 440 50.78 -3.14 21.11
N GLU A 441 51.38 -2.04 20.62
CA GLU A 441 50.67 -1.05 19.79
C GLU A 441 50.21 -1.60 18.44
N ARG A 442 50.92 -2.59 17.90
CA ARG A 442 50.61 -3.19 16.60
C ARG A 442 49.56 -4.29 16.76
N THR A 443 49.66 -5.09 17.82
CA THR A 443 48.66 -6.09 18.19
C THR A 443 47.30 -5.43 18.43
N GLU A 444 47.25 -4.39 19.26
CA GLU A 444 46.01 -3.64 19.53
C GLU A 444 45.38 -3.07 18.25
N LEU A 445 46.21 -2.52 17.35
CA LEU A 445 45.75 -1.96 16.08
C LEU A 445 45.15 -3.03 15.17
N PHE A 446 45.84 -4.14 14.94
CA PHE A 446 45.36 -5.17 14.03
C PHE A 446 44.15 -5.92 14.59
N THR A 447 44.12 -6.21 15.90
CA THR A 447 42.93 -6.81 16.54
C THR A 447 41.71 -5.86 16.50
N HIS A 448 41.93 -4.55 16.60
CA HIS A 448 40.87 -3.54 16.42
C HIS A 448 40.41 -3.39 14.97
N GLU A 449 41.32 -3.32 14.01
CA GLU A 449 40.99 -3.13 12.58
C GLU A 449 40.31 -4.36 11.97
N ILE A 450 40.62 -5.56 12.46
CA ILE A 450 39.95 -6.81 12.08
C ILE A 450 38.53 -6.94 12.67
N LYS A 451 38.04 -5.92 13.41
CA LYS A 451 36.70 -5.79 14.03
C LYS A 451 35.65 -6.78 13.47
N LEU A 452 35.42 -7.84 14.25
CA LEU A 452 34.51 -8.94 13.94
C LEU A 452 33.02 -8.58 14.00
N LYS A 453 32.62 -7.43 14.56
CA LYS A 453 31.20 -7.12 14.77
C LYS A 453 30.44 -6.80 13.47
N PRO A 454 30.87 -5.85 12.62
CA PRO A 454 30.10 -5.50 11.42
C PRO A 454 30.11 -6.61 10.36
N ILE A 455 31.19 -7.38 10.26
CA ILE A 455 31.34 -8.40 9.20
C ILE A 455 30.59 -9.68 9.56
N VAL A 456 30.62 -10.12 10.83
CA VAL A 456 29.84 -11.29 11.28
C VAL A 456 28.35 -10.94 11.33
N ASP A 457 27.97 -9.75 11.82
CA ASP A 457 26.56 -9.31 11.82
C ASP A 457 26.03 -9.13 10.38
N ASP A 458 26.83 -8.60 9.45
CA ASP A 458 26.43 -8.47 8.04
C ASP A 458 26.35 -9.86 7.35
N LEU A 459 27.29 -10.77 7.61
CA LEU A 459 27.29 -12.12 7.02
C LEU A 459 26.14 -12.99 7.57
N ASP A 460 25.89 -12.97 8.87
CA ASP A 460 24.74 -13.63 9.50
C ASP A 460 23.41 -13.04 8.97
N LEU A 461 23.36 -11.73 8.75
CA LEU A 461 22.22 -11.05 8.14
C LEU A 461 22.04 -11.44 6.66
N PHE A 462 23.13 -11.58 5.89
CA PHE A 462 23.08 -12.00 4.49
C PHE A 462 22.68 -13.47 4.34
N GLU A 463 23.22 -14.37 5.16
CA GLU A 463 22.81 -15.78 5.22
C GLU A 463 21.35 -15.91 5.67
N GLY A 464 20.95 -15.18 6.70
CA GLY A 464 19.56 -15.11 7.17
C GLY A 464 18.60 -14.63 6.08
N ARG A 465 18.97 -13.59 5.32
CA ARG A 465 18.19 -13.09 4.18
C ARG A 465 18.15 -14.10 3.02
N GLN A 466 19.25 -14.81 2.76
CA GLN A 466 19.29 -15.82 1.70
C GLN A 466 18.43 -17.05 2.04
N LEU A 467 18.47 -17.50 3.30
CA LEU A 467 17.65 -18.61 3.78
C LEU A 467 16.17 -18.25 3.76
N ALA A 468 15.81 -17.05 4.25
CA ALA A 468 14.44 -16.56 4.22
C ALA A 468 13.89 -16.42 2.79
N ALA A 469 14.70 -15.97 1.83
CA ALA A 469 14.30 -15.90 0.42
C ALA A 469 14.10 -17.31 -0.20
N LYS A 470 14.97 -18.29 0.14
CA LYS A 470 14.82 -19.70 -0.29
C LYS A 470 13.56 -20.37 0.28
N ASP A 471 13.25 -20.10 1.54
CA ASP A 471 12.03 -20.60 2.19
C ASP A 471 10.79 -19.99 1.55
N ARG A 472 10.83 -18.69 1.24
CA ARG A 472 9.72 -17.98 0.59
C ARG A 472 9.48 -18.44 -0.85
N ILE A 473 10.54 -18.72 -1.61
CA ILE A 473 10.43 -19.37 -2.93
C ILE A 473 9.79 -20.75 -2.81
N SER A 474 10.17 -21.53 -1.80
CA SER A 474 9.58 -22.86 -1.56
C SER A 474 8.09 -22.77 -1.23
N GLN A 475 7.68 -21.79 -0.40
CA GLN A 475 6.27 -21.51 -0.10
C GLN A 475 5.48 -21.06 -1.32
N LEU A 476 6.00 -20.09 -2.09
CA LEU A 476 5.35 -19.61 -3.32
C LEU A 476 5.19 -20.73 -4.35
N ASN A 477 6.16 -21.62 -4.48
CA ASN A 477 6.06 -22.78 -5.38
C ASN A 477 4.96 -23.76 -4.93
N ALA A 478 4.78 -23.97 -3.62
CA ALA A 478 3.71 -24.80 -3.09
C ALA A 478 2.32 -24.18 -3.34
N GLU A 479 2.17 -22.86 -3.09
CA GLU A 479 0.93 -22.12 -3.37
C GLU A 479 0.59 -22.08 -4.86
N ILE A 480 1.59 -21.90 -5.73
CA ILE A 480 1.40 -21.98 -7.18
C ILE A 480 0.89 -23.37 -7.55
N ALA A 481 1.52 -24.45 -7.07
CA ALA A 481 1.12 -25.81 -7.38
C ALA A 481 -0.34 -26.10 -6.98
N GLU A 482 -0.77 -25.64 -5.81
CA GLU A 482 -2.16 -25.77 -5.34
C GLU A 482 -3.14 -25.01 -6.25
N CYS A 483 -2.80 -23.78 -6.65
CA CYS A 483 -3.61 -22.99 -7.57
C CYS A 483 -3.66 -23.61 -8.99
N GLU A 484 -2.57 -24.22 -9.46
CA GLU A 484 -2.54 -24.90 -10.75
C GLU A 484 -3.42 -26.14 -10.76
N GLU A 485 -3.44 -26.90 -9.67
CA GLU A 485 -4.30 -28.06 -9.50
C GLU A 485 -5.79 -27.66 -9.47
N LEU A 486 -6.14 -26.59 -8.75
CA LEU A 486 -7.50 -26.03 -8.76
C LEU A 486 -7.91 -25.56 -10.16
N ARG A 487 -7.00 -24.89 -10.88
CA ARG A 487 -7.25 -24.46 -12.27
C ARG A 487 -7.53 -25.65 -13.19
N GLU A 488 -6.76 -26.74 -13.11
CA GLU A 488 -6.99 -27.94 -13.91
C GLU A 488 -8.36 -28.59 -13.64
N ARG A 489 -8.81 -28.58 -12.37
CA ARG A 489 -10.14 -29.07 -11.99
C ARG A 489 -11.27 -28.18 -12.53
N GLU A 490 -11.06 -26.88 -12.67
CA GLU A 490 -12.06 -25.92 -13.15
C GLU A 490 -12.18 -25.84 -14.68
N VAL A 491 -11.12 -26.17 -15.43
CA VAL A 491 -11.10 -26.16 -16.92
C VAL A 491 -12.30 -26.90 -17.57
N PRO A 492 -12.63 -28.16 -17.22
CA PRO A 492 -13.74 -28.86 -17.85
C PRO A 492 -15.11 -28.22 -17.53
N LEU A 493 -15.29 -27.69 -16.31
CA LEU A 493 -16.51 -27.02 -15.89
C LEU A 493 -16.72 -25.70 -16.65
N VAL A 494 -15.65 -24.93 -16.86
CA VAL A 494 -15.69 -23.69 -17.62
C VAL A 494 -16.00 -23.96 -19.10
N GLN A 495 -15.44 -25.02 -19.68
CA GLN A 495 -15.76 -25.43 -21.06
C GLN A 495 -17.23 -25.84 -21.23
N GLU A 496 -17.79 -26.58 -20.27
CA GLU A 496 -19.20 -26.97 -20.25
C GLU A 496 -20.14 -25.77 -20.08
N VAL A 497 -19.80 -24.82 -19.20
CA VAL A 497 -20.61 -23.61 -19.03
C VAL A 497 -20.55 -22.75 -20.29
N ASN A 498 -19.39 -22.60 -20.93
CA ASN A 498 -19.26 -21.82 -22.15
C ASN A 498 -20.05 -22.43 -23.32
N SER A 499 -20.11 -23.76 -23.44
CA SER A 499 -20.93 -24.41 -24.48
C SER A 499 -22.42 -24.17 -24.24
N LYS A 500 -22.90 -24.31 -23.00
CA LYS A 500 -24.30 -24.00 -22.61
C LYS A 500 -24.65 -22.53 -22.82
N VAL A 501 -23.75 -21.61 -22.47
CA VAL A 501 -23.94 -20.16 -22.71
C VAL A 501 -24.08 -19.87 -24.20
N LYS A 502 -23.29 -20.53 -25.06
CA LYS A 502 -23.38 -20.37 -26.52
C LYS A 502 -24.70 -20.87 -27.08
N GLU A 503 -25.17 -22.02 -26.60
CA GLU A 503 -26.48 -22.59 -26.97
C GLU A 503 -27.63 -21.66 -26.55
N LEU A 504 -27.59 -21.15 -25.32
CA LEU A 504 -28.59 -20.20 -24.81
C LEU A 504 -28.61 -18.87 -25.58
N HIS A 505 -27.46 -18.33 -25.98
CA HIS A 505 -27.42 -17.14 -26.82
C HIS A 505 -28.10 -17.37 -28.18
N GLN A 506 -27.94 -18.56 -28.77
CA GLN A 506 -28.64 -18.93 -30.00
C GLN A 506 -30.15 -19.03 -29.78
N THR A 507 -30.58 -19.63 -28.67
CA THR A 507 -32.00 -19.73 -28.29
C THR A 507 -32.63 -18.35 -28.05
N VAL A 508 -31.98 -17.47 -27.29
CA VAL A 508 -32.45 -16.09 -27.06
C VAL A 508 -32.54 -15.30 -28.37
N SER A 509 -31.56 -15.46 -29.27
CA SER A 509 -31.61 -14.86 -30.60
C SER A 509 -32.82 -15.35 -31.41
N GLY A 510 -33.12 -16.66 -31.36
CA GLY A 510 -34.31 -17.26 -31.97
C GLY A 510 -35.62 -16.72 -31.38
N LEU A 511 -35.73 -16.65 -30.05
CA LEU A 511 -36.90 -16.14 -29.34
C LEU A 511 -37.14 -14.65 -29.63
N ASN A 512 -36.08 -13.84 -29.71
CA ASN A 512 -36.19 -12.43 -30.08
C ASN A 512 -36.71 -12.25 -31.52
N LYS A 513 -36.27 -13.09 -32.46
CA LYS A 513 -36.83 -13.10 -33.83
C LYS A 513 -38.32 -13.44 -33.80
N HIS A 514 -38.70 -14.48 -33.05
CA HIS A 514 -40.09 -14.89 -32.91
C HIS A 514 -40.97 -13.79 -32.26
N GLN A 515 -40.45 -13.11 -31.23
CA GLN A 515 -41.12 -11.99 -30.58
C GLN A 515 -41.37 -10.83 -31.55
N MET A 516 -40.42 -10.54 -32.44
CA MET A 516 -40.59 -9.51 -33.48
C MET A 516 -41.66 -9.89 -34.51
N THR A 517 -41.73 -11.16 -34.89
CA THR A 517 -42.81 -11.68 -35.76
C THR A 517 -44.17 -11.53 -35.08
N LEU A 518 -44.29 -11.94 -33.82
CA LEU A 518 -45.54 -11.80 -33.05
C LEU A 518 -45.96 -10.34 -32.88
N LYS A 519 -45.03 -9.43 -32.59
CA LYS A 519 -45.33 -7.97 -32.53
C LYS A 519 -45.91 -7.46 -33.85
N THR A 520 -45.40 -7.95 -34.98
CA THR A 520 -45.89 -7.59 -36.32
C THR A 520 -47.31 -8.11 -36.54
N SER A 521 -47.58 -9.37 -36.19
CA SER A 521 -48.93 -9.96 -36.26
C SER A 521 -49.93 -9.26 -35.34
N ILE A 522 -49.54 -8.90 -34.11
CA ILE A 522 -50.39 -8.12 -33.19
C ILE A 522 -50.74 -6.76 -33.77
N LYS A 523 -49.79 -6.08 -34.43
CA LYS A 523 -50.05 -4.80 -35.09
C LYS A 523 -51.08 -4.96 -36.22
N GLN A 524 -50.94 -5.99 -37.05
CA GLN A 524 -51.88 -6.31 -38.13
C GLN A 524 -53.28 -6.63 -37.60
N LEU A 525 -53.38 -7.39 -36.50
CA LEU A 525 -54.67 -7.69 -35.86
C LEU A 525 -55.33 -6.44 -35.27
N LYS A 526 -54.55 -5.52 -34.68
CA LYS A 526 -55.06 -4.23 -34.18
C LYS A 526 -55.57 -3.33 -35.30
N GLU A 527 -54.91 -3.32 -36.46
CA GLU A 527 -55.37 -2.60 -37.65
C GLU A 527 -56.68 -3.17 -38.18
N LYS A 528 -56.79 -4.51 -38.31
CA LYS A 528 -58.04 -5.19 -38.69
C LYS A 528 -59.17 -4.94 -37.69
N ALA A 529 -58.88 -4.88 -36.39
CA ALA A 529 -59.88 -4.57 -35.37
C ALA A 529 -60.45 -3.15 -35.53
N LYS A 530 -59.59 -2.16 -35.80
CA LYS A 530 -60.03 -0.78 -36.09
C LYS A 530 -60.92 -0.72 -37.34
N GLU A 531 -60.56 -1.42 -38.40
CA GLU A 531 -61.35 -1.47 -39.64
C GLU A 531 -62.73 -2.11 -39.40
N MET A 532 -62.80 -3.15 -38.56
CA MET A 532 -64.08 -3.75 -38.17
C MET A 532 -64.92 -2.80 -37.32
N ASP A 533 -64.32 -2.06 -36.38
CA ASP A 533 -65.02 -1.05 -35.57
C ASP A 533 -65.57 0.10 -36.44
N GLU A 534 -64.82 0.54 -37.45
CA GLU A 534 -65.30 1.51 -38.44
C GLU A 534 -66.51 0.96 -39.23
N LYS A 535 -66.43 -0.27 -39.73
CA LYS A 535 -67.56 -0.95 -40.41
C LYS A 535 -68.79 -1.10 -39.51
N ILE A 536 -68.58 -1.40 -38.22
CA ILE A 536 -69.67 -1.47 -37.23
C ILE A 536 -70.28 -0.08 -37.02
N SER A 537 -69.46 0.97 -36.95
CA SER A 537 -69.92 2.35 -36.80
C SER A 537 -70.72 2.84 -38.02
N GLU A 538 -70.28 2.55 -39.25
CA GLU A 538 -71.03 2.84 -40.49
C GLU A 538 -72.37 2.09 -40.54
N SER A 539 -72.35 0.82 -40.16
CA SER A 539 -73.55 -0.01 -40.08
C SER A 539 -74.53 0.53 -39.04
N ARG A 540 -74.02 1.09 -37.92
CA ARG A 540 -74.83 1.71 -36.87
C ARG A 540 -75.46 3.03 -37.33
N ILE A 541 -74.76 3.82 -38.14
CA ILE A 541 -75.28 5.07 -38.74
C ILE A 541 -76.42 4.77 -39.73
N ARG A 542 -76.35 3.67 -40.49
CA ARG A 542 -77.42 3.24 -41.41
C ARG A 542 -78.74 2.81 -40.73
N ILE A 543 -78.73 2.50 -39.43
CA ILE A 543 -79.89 1.96 -38.70
C ILE A 543 -80.66 3.06 -37.93
N SER A 544 -80.23 4.34 -37.97
CA SER A 544 -81.02 5.46 -37.45
C SER A 544 -82.16 5.82 -38.43
N PRO A 545 -83.45 5.79 -38.04
CA PRO A 545 -84.52 5.79 -39.02
C PRO A 545 -84.86 7.20 -39.54
N LYS A 546 -84.91 7.28 -40.87
CA LYS A 546 -85.99 7.98 -41.56
C LYS A 546 -87.31 7.58 -40.90
N CYS A 547 -87.97 8.50 -40.17
CA CYS A 547 -89.33 8.32 -39.70
C CYS A 547 -90.14 9.58 -40.01
N PRO A 548 -91.02 9.58 -41.03
CA PRO A 548 -92.03 10.60 -41.24
C PRO A 548 -93.39 10.20 -40.62
N ARG A 549 -94.00 11.19 -39.97
CA ARG A 549 -95.36 11.37 -39.38
C ARG A 549 -96.51 10.33 -39.61
N LYS A 550 -97.23 10.12 -38.49
CA LYS A 550 -98.70 10.07 -38.19
C LYS A 550 -99.60 8.84 -38.54
N CYS A 551 -100.55 8.62 -37.60
CA CYS A 551 -101.86 7.91 -37.62
C CYS A 551 -101.88 6.55 -36.87
N GLN A 552 -102.49 6.38 -35.68
CA GLN A 552 -103.88 6.53 -35.18
C GLN A 552 -104.74 5.28 -35.45
N PHE A 553 -105.14 4.57 -34.38
CA PHE A 553 -106.31 3.69 -34.36
C PHE A 553 -106.99 3.72 -32.98
N THR A 554 -108.33 3.79 -33.02
CA THR A 554 -109.29 3.95 -31.92
C THR A 554 -110.16 2.70 -31.85
N VAL A 555 -110.59 2.27 -30.66
CA VAL A 555 -111.83 1.49 -30.45
C VAL A 555 -112.54 2.01 -29.18
N GLN A 556 -113.85 2.23 -29.31
CA GLN A 556 -114.80 2.90 -28.41
C GLN A 556 -115.48 1.98 -27.38
N ASN A 557 -115.83 2.58 -26.21
CA ASN A 557 -117.05 2.44 -25.36
C ASN A 557 -117.45 1.03 -24.82
N CYS A 558 -117.88 0.76 -23.57
CA CYS A 558 -118.52 1.51 -22.47
C CYS A 558 -118.62 0.56 -21.21
N PRO A 559 -119.38 0.82 -20.12
CA PRO A 559 -119.03 1.56 -18.89
C PRO A 559 -119.14 0.75 -17.57
N VAL A 560 -118.42 1.07 -16.49
CA VAL A 560 -118.93 0.90 -15.09
C VAL A 560 -118.34 1.97 -14.16
N THR A 561 -119.22 2.53 -13.35
CA THR A 561 -119.05 3.60 -12.36
C THR A 561 -118.56 3.13 -10.99
N ARG A 562 -117.98 4.09 -10.26
CA ARG A 562 -117.87 4.25 -8.78
C ARG A 562 -116.83 3.45 -7.98
N GLN A 563 -115.82 4.24 -7.58
CA GLN A 563 -115.37 4.49 -6.19
C GLN A 563 -114.52 3.46 -5.42
N SER A 564 -113.45 4.05 -4.90
CA SER A 564 -112.69 3.72 -3.69
C SER A 564 -111.63 2.61 -3.75
N PHE A 565 -110.38 3.08 -3.84
CA PHE A 565 -109.34 2.83 -2.85
C PHE A 565 -109.29 1.42 -2.24
N ARG A 566 -108.36 0.59 -2.71
CA ARG A 566 -107.13 0.31 -1.95
C ARG A 566 -106.11 -0.47 -2.80
N ILE A 567 -104.88 0.00 -2.67
CA ILE A 567 -103.63 -0.52 -3.22
C ILE A 567 -103.31 -1.88 -2.59
N ASN A 568 -102.60 -2.72 -3.37
CA ASN A 568 -101.95 -4.01 -3.03
C ASN A 568 -102.68 -5.28 -3.50
N LEU A 569 -102.54 -5.61 -4.79
CA LEU A 569 -102.20 -6.97 -5.28
C LEU A 569 -101.98 -7.06 -6.81
N PHE A 570 -102.11 -5.96 -7.57
CA PHE A 570 -101.97 -6.00 -9.05
C PHE A 570 -100.56 -5.67 -9.59
N ARG A 571 -99.56 -5.53 -8.70
CA ARG A 571 -98.18 -5.19 -9.10
C ARG A 571 -97.31 -6.41 -9.41
N GLU A 572 -97.70 -7.61 -8.98
CA GLU A 572 -96.91 -8.83 -9.21
C GLU A 572 -97.27 -9.59 -10.50
N LEU A 573 -98.52 -9.51 -10.98
CA LEU A 573 -98.93 -10.28 -12.17
C LEU A 573 -98.62 -9.58 -13.51
N CYS A 574 -98.57 -8.25 -13.57
CA CYS A 574 -98.20 -7.52 -14.80
C CYS A 574 -96.69 -7.45 -15.05
N PHE A 575 -95.84 -7.69 -14.04
CA PHE A 575 -94.39 -7.73 -14.19
C PHE A 575 -93.92 -9.03 -14.88
N ASN A 576 -94.60 -10.16 -14.64
CA ASN A 576 -94.20 -11.43 -15.22
C ASN A 576 -94.51 -11.56 -16.72
N TRP A 577 -95.54 -10.90 -17.25
CA TRP A 577 -95.87 -11.04 -18.69
C TRP A 577 -95.09 -10.09 -19.60
N SER A 578 -94.78 -8.89 -19.10
CA SER A 578 -93.92 -7.93 -19.81
C SER A 578 -92.46 -8.40 -19.84
N VAL A 579 -91.98 -9.08 -18.78
CA VAL A 579 -90.69 -9.77 -18.80
C VAL A 579 -90.69 -10.94 -19.78
N PHE A 580 -91.75 -11.76 -19.86
CA PHE A 580 -91.76 -12.91 -20.79
C PHE A 580 -91.70 -12.49 -22.28
N LEU A 581 -92.38 -11.40 -22.66
CA LEU A 581 -92.35 -10.88 -24.05
C LEU A 581 -91.06 -10.11 -24.37
N LEU A 582 -90.47 -9.38 -23.41
CA LEU A 582 -89.15 -8.76 -23.61
C LEU A 582 -88.04 -9.81 -23.67
N THR A 583 -88.14 -10.91 -22.91
CA THR A 583 -87.15 -11.99 -22.96
C THR A 583 -87.26 -12.80 -24.25
N SER A 584 -88.48 -13.01 -24.78
CA SER A 584 -88.67 -13.71 -26.06
C SER A 584 -88.24 -12.88 -27.29
N CYS A 585 -88.32 -11.54 -27.25
CA CYS A 585 -87.78 -10.68 -28.31
C CYS A 585 -86.25 -10.46 -28.20
N VAL A 586 -85.68 -10.48 -27.00
CA VAL A 586 -84.21 -10.40 -26.82
C VAL A 586 -83.50 -11.69 -27.23
N ILE A 587 -84.16 -12.85 -27.12
CA ILE A 587 -83.59 -14.15 -27.55
C ILE A 587 -83.56 -14.31 -29.09
N HIS A 588 -84.32 -13.52 -29.86
CA HIS A 588 -84.32 -13.59 -31.33
C HIS A 588 -83.48 -12.52 -32.05
N VAL A 589 -82.75 -11.67 -31.33
CA VAL A 589 -81.79 -10.72 -31.94
C VAL A 589 -80.48 -10.62 -31.15
N THR A 590 -79.90 -11.75 -30.75
CA THR A 590 -78.43 -11.82 -30.55
C THR A 590 -77.83 -12.43 -31.81
N LYS A 591 -77.36 -11.56 -32.71
CA LYS A 591 -76.68 -12.00 -33.95
C LYS A 591 -75.55 -12.98 -33.60
N PRO A 592 -75.35 -14.07 -34.38
CA PRO A 592 -74.26 -15.05 -34.20
C PRO A 592 -72.86 -14.44 -34.08
N SER A 593 -72.68 -13.19 -34.53
CA SER A 593 -71.44 -12.42 -34.44
C SER A 593 -71.04 -12.02 -33.01
N THR A 594 -72.00 -11.78 -32.11
CA THR A 594 -71.71 -11.30 -30.74
C THR A 594 -71.28 -12.43 -29.79
N GLN A 595 -71.79 -13.64 -30.00
CA GLN A 595 -71.42 -14.81 -29.22
C GLN A 595 -70.04 -15.36 -29.65
N ARG A 596 -69.71 -15.32 -30.94
CA ARG A 596 -68.35 -15.59 -31.45
C ARG A 596 -67.31 -14.62 -30.87
N ALA A 597 -67.61 -13.31 -30.84
CA ALA A 597 -66.69 -12.32 -30.31
C ALA A 597 -66.37 -12.52 -28.81
N LEU A 598 -67.32 -13.06 -28.04
CA LEU A 598 -67.11 -13.38 -26.62
C LEU A 598 -66.25 -14.64 -26.44
N GLU A 599 -66.40 -15.66 -27.29
CA GLU A 599 -65.56 -16.86 -27.26
C GLU A 599 -64.14 -16.58 -27.76
N GLU A 600 -63.98 -15.78 -28.82
CA GLU A 600 -62.67 -15.30 -29.29
C GLU A 600 -61.95 -14.51 -28.19
N LYS A 601 -62.66 -13.64 -27.45
CA LYS A 601 -62.08 -12.90 -26.32
C LYS A 601 -61.60 -13.82 -25.18
N LYS A 602 -62.32 -14.91 -24.89
CA LYS A 602 -61.90 -15.92 -23.90
C LYS A 602 -60.67 -16.68 -24.37
N LEU A 603 -60.60 -17.02 -25.67
CA LEU A 603 -59.45 -17.70 -26.27
C LEU A 603 -58.18 -16.85 -26.17
N VAL A 604 -58.28 -15.56 -26.54
CA VAL A 604 -57.18 -14.59 -26.42
C VAL A 604 -56.71 -14.45 -24.96
N GLN A 605 -57.63 -14.47 -24.00
CA GLN A 605 -57.27 -14.36 -22.58
C GLN A 605 -56.49 -15.58 -22.05
N ILE A 606 -56.78 -16.78 -22.57
CA ILE A 606 -56.05 -18.01 -22.24
C ILE A 606 -54.65 -17.99 -22.87
N GLU A 607 -54.53 -17.56 -24.13
CA GLU A 607 -53.24 -17.38 -24.80
C GLU A 607 -52.37 -16.35 -24.07
N THR A 608 -52.96 -15.28 -23.56
CA THR A 608 -52.24 -14.24 -22.81
C THR A 608 -51.67 -14.80 -21.50
N LYS A 609 -52.44 -15.62 -20.76
CA LYS A 609 -51.97 -16.27 -19.52
C LYS A 609 -50.90 -17.33 -19.77
N ASN A 610 -50.97 -18.04 -20.89
CA ASN A 610 -49.94 -19.01 -21.27
C ASN A 610 -48.63 -18.30 -21.67
N ALA A 611 -48.73 -17.16 -22.36
CA ALA A 611 -47.57 -16.33 -22.67
C ALA A 611 -46.91 -15.74 -21.40
N GLU A 612 -47.69 -15.33 -20.39
CA GLU A 612 -47.16 -14.88 -19.10
C GLU A 612 -46.40 -15.99 -18.36
N ARG A 613 -46.94 -17.22 -18.32
CA ARG A 613 -46.22 -18.35 -17.69
C ARG A 613 -44.92 -18.67 -18.40
N ALA A 614 -44.91 -18.64 -19.74
CA ALA A 614 -43.69 -18.84 -20.53
C ALA A 614 -42.64 -17.75 -20.26
N ALA A 615 -43.07 -16.49 -20.07
CA ALA A 615 -42.18 -15.39 -19.73
C ALA A 615 -41.57 -15.53 -18.32
N VAL A 616 -42.35 -16.01 -17.33
CA VAL A 616 -41.86 -16.27 -15.98
C VAL A 616 -40.84 -17.41 -15.96
N GLN A 617 -41.08 -18.47 -16.72
CA GLN A 617 -40.14 -19.59 -16.84
C GLN A 617 -38.83 -19.17 -17.51
N ALA A 618 -38.90 -18.35 -18.57
CA ALA A 618 -37.71 -17.78 -19.22
C ALA A 618 -36.92 -16.83 -18.28
N PHE A 619 -37.60 -16.13 -17.37
CA PHE A 619 -36.94 -15.28 -16.36
C PHE A 619 -36.21 -16.12 -15.29
N GLN A 620 -36.79 -17.25 -14.88
CA GLN A 620 -36.14 -18.18 -13.95
C GLN A 620 -34.89 -18.83 -14.59
N GLU A 621 -34.97 -19.26 -15.85
CA GLU A 621 -33.81 -19.77 -16.60
C GLU A 621 -32.69 -18.72 -16.78
N LYS A 622 -33.07 -17.44 -16.94
CA LYS A 622 -32.12 -16.31 -16.96
C LYS A 622 -31.44 -16.08 -15.61
N THR A 623 -32.09 -16.42 -14.50
CA THR A 623 -31.54 -16.26 -13.15
C THR A 623 -30.50 -17.35 -12.86
N SER A 624 -30.79 -18.61 -13.21
CA SER A 624 -29.85 -19.73 -13.08
C SER A 624 -28.58 -19.56 -13.93
N THR A 625 -28.66 -18.83 -15.05
CA THR A 625 -27.52 -18.55 -15.93
C THR A 625 -26.63 -17.41 -15.43
N LEU A 626 -27.18 -16.45 -14.68
CA LEU A 626 -26.40 -15.43 -13.98
C LEU A 626 -25.57 -16.03 -12.85
N GLU A 627 -26.10 -17.02 -12.13
CA GLU A 627 -25.36 -17.76 -11.10
C GLU A 627 -24.20 -18.59 -11.70
N ALA A 628 -24.38 -19.15 -12.90
CA ALA A 628 -23.30 -19.82 -13.62
C ALA A 628 -22.21 -18.84 -14.12
N TYR A 629 -22.60 -17.62 -14.53
CA TYR A 629 -21.66 -16.57 -14.92
C TYR A 629 -20.81 -16.07 -13.74
N ALA A 630 -21.37 -16.04 -12.53
CA ALA A 630 -20.63 -15.73 -11.31
C ALA A 630 -19.50 -16.76 -11.03
N LYS A 631 -19.73 -18.04 -11.29
CA LYS A 631 -18.71 -19.11 -11.18
C LYS A 631 -17.60 -19.02 -12.24
N VAL A 632 -17.90 -18.50 -13.43
CA VAL A 632 -16.85 -18.23 -14.46
C VAL A 632 -15.99 -17.03 -14.06
N ASN A 633 -16.57 -16.04 -13.36
CA ASN A 633 -15.81 -14.90 -12.85
C ASN A 633 -14.88 -15.28 -11.68
N SER A 634 -15.24 -16.27 -10.85
CA SER A 634 -14.31 -16.79 -9.84
C SER A 634 -13.11 -17.51 -10.47
N ALA A 635 -13.32 -18.32 -11.52
CA ALA A 635 -12.23 -18.99 -12.24
C ALA A 635 -11.25 -18.00 -12.92
N LYS A 636 -11.76 -16.85 -13.40
CA LYS A 636 -10.93 -15.75 -13.91
C LYS A 636 -10.13 -15.02 -12.81
N SER A 637 -10.58 -15.09 -11.56
CA SER A 637 -9.83 -14.58 -10.41
C SER A 637 -8.60 -15.46 -10.17
N VAL A 638 -8.78 -16.78 -10.14
CA VAL A 638 -7.70 -17.75 -9.93
C VAL A 638 -6.59 -17.63 -10.99
N ASP A 639 -6.94 -17.36 -12.27
CA ASP A 639 -5.93 -17.13 -13.32
C ASP A 639 -5.13 -15.83 -13.13
N LYS A 640 -5.74 -14.80 -12.53
CA LYS A 640 -5.03 -13.57 -12.15
C LYS A 640 -4.12 -13.82 -10.96
N ASP A 641 -4.58 -14.58 -9.97
CA ASP A 641 -3.82 -14.88 -8.76
C ASP A 641 -2.58 -15.71 -9.09
N VAL A 642 -2.68 -16.70 -9.99
CA VAL A 642 -1.51 -17.45 -10.50
C VAL A 642 -0.50 -16.55 -11.22
N LYS A 643 -0.96 -15.59 -12.02
CA LYS A 643 -0.07 -14.63 -12.71
C LYS A 643 0.67 -13.74 -11.72
N VAL A 644 -0.01 -13.28 -10.68
CA VAL A 644 0.57 -12.47 -9.61
C VAL A 644 1.57 -13.28 -8.77
N LEU A 645 1.26 -14.53 -8.44
CA LEU A 645 2.19 -15.40 -7.72
C LEU A 645 3.44 -15.73 -8.56
N LYS A 646 3.28 -15.96 -9.87
CA LYS A 646 4.43 -16.18 -10.78
C LYS A 646 5.30 -14.93 -10.96
N SER A 647 4.73 -13.72 -10.93
CA SER A 647 5.53 -12.49 -10.94
C SER A 647 6.28 -12.31 -9.62
N LYS A 648 5.62 -12.55 -8.47
CA LYS A 648 6.27 -12.53 -7.14
C LYS A 648 7.43 -13.53 -7.05
N LEU A 649 7.26 -14.74 -7.59
CA LEU A 649 8.32 -15.75 -7.68
C LEU A 649 9.51 -15.28 -8.54
N SER A 650 9.23 -14.63 -9.66
CA SER A 650 10.27 -14.05 -10.52
C SER A 650 11.03 -12.93 -9.80
N ASP A 651 10.34 -12.07 -9.06
CA ASP A 651 10.92 -10.96 -8.32
C ASP A 651 11.84 -11.48 -7.20
N GLU A 652 11.43 -12.51 -6.45
CA GLU A 652 12.27 -13.18 -5.45
C GLU A 652 13.49 -13.89 -6.07
N GLY A 653 13.33 -14.51 -7.24
CA GLY A 653 14.45 -15.09 -7.99
C GLY A 653 15.45 -14.04 -8.49
N VAL A 654 14.99 -12.85 -8.86
CA VAL A 654 15.84 -11.69 -9.18
C VAL A 654 16.53 -11.16 -7.91
N LEU A 655 15.84 -11.17 -6.78
CA LEU A 655 16.40 -10.77 -5.49
C LEU A 655 17.56 -11.68 -5.06
N ILE A 656 17.40 -13.01 -5.16
CA ILE A 656 18.49 -13.97 -4.92
C ILE A 656 19.66 -13.72 -5.87
N LYS A 657 19.41 -13.61 -7.18
CA LYS A 657 20.49 -13.33 -8.16
C LYS A 657 21.15 -11.98 -7.91
N SER A 658 20.41 -10.98 -7.43
CA SER A 658 20.95 -9.68 -7.06
C SER A 658 21.74 -9.74 -5.77
N LEU A 659 21.35 -10.57 -4.79
CA LEU A 659 22.08 -10.79 -3.55
C LEU A 659 23.36 -11.59 -3.84
N GLU A 660 23.30 -12.61 -4.69
CA GLU A 660 24.45 -13.34 -5.21
C GLU A 660 25.37 -12.42 -6.01
N ALA A 661 24.82 -11.59 -6.91
CA ALA A 661 25.61 -10.62 -7.67
C ALA A 661 26.20 -9.53 -6.76
N LYS A 662 25.50 -9.12 -5.70
CA LYS A 662 26.03 -8.19 -4.69
C LYS A 662 27.14 -8.84 -3.90
N LEU A 663 26.96 -10.06 -3.39
CA LEU A 663 27.98 -10.85 -2.71
C LEU A 663 29.22 -11.04 -3.62
N VAL A 664 29.00 -11.47 -4.85
CA VAL A 664 30.01 -11.63 -5.90
C VAL A 664 30.64 -10.28 -6.24
N SER A 665 29.92 -9.17 -6.25
CA SER A 665 30.48 -7.83 -6.48
C SER A 665 31.25 -7.29 -5.28
N THR A 666 30.83 -7.60 -4.05
CA THR A 666 31.55 -7.26 -2.83
C THR A 666 32.85 -8.06 -2.75
N ILE A 667 32.83 -9.31 -3.20
CA ILE A 667 34.02 -10.17 -3.37
C ILE A 667 34.90 -9.70 -4.55
N ASN A 668 34.31 -9.30 -5.68
CA ASN A 668 35.03 -8.90 -6.91
C ASN A 668 35.46 -7.43 -7.01
N SER A 669 34.86 -6.53 -6.24
CA SER A 669 35.23 -5.09 -6.20
C SER A 669 36.30 -4.80 -5.14
N GLY A 670 36.69 -5.80 -4.35
CA GLY A 670 37.85 -5.76 -3.47
C GLY A 670 39.17 -6.16 -4.17
N PRO A 671 40.30 -6.06 -3.45
CA PRO A 671 41.66 -6.35 -3.97
C PRO A 671 41.88 -7.79 -4.49
N ILE A 672 40.92 -8.69 -4.31
CA ILE A 672 40.99 -10.13 -4.63
C ILE A 672 41.07 -10.38 -6.16
N LYS A 673 40.37 -9.58 -6.98
CA LYS A 673 40.44 -9.72 -8.46
C LYS A 673 41.75 -9.19 -9.05
N ASN A 674 42.32 -8.14 -8.44
CA ASN A 674 43.68 -7.68 -8.75
C ASN A 674 44.74 -8.70 -8.33
N LEU A 675 44.46 -9.54 -7.32
CA LEU A 675 45.29 -10.66 -6.91
C LEU A 675 45.16 -11.84 -7.88
N GLU A 676 43.97 -12.26 -8.30
CA GLU A 676 43.81 -13.34 -9.32
C GLU A 676 44.50 -13.01 -10.65
N ASP A 677 44.37 -11.75 -11.13
CA ASP A 677 45.07 -11.29 -12.34
C ASP A 677 46.59 -11.11 -12.12
N SER A 678 47.03 -10.79 -10.89
CA SER A 678 48.45 -10.77 -10.51
C SER A 678 49.04 -12.17 -10.36
N TRP A 679 48.26 -13.13 -9.88
CA TRP A 679 48.61 -14.54 -9.74
C TRP A 679 48.69 -15.22 -11.12
N ARG A 680 47.74 -14.98 -12.03
CA ARG A 680 47.82 -15.45 -13.43
C ARG A 680 49.00 -14.83 -14.19
N LYS A 681 49.29 -13.54 -13.98
CA LYS A 681 50.48 -12.88 -14.56
C LYS A 681 51.80 -13.41 -13.98
N ARG A 682 51.84 -13.77 -12.69
CA ARG A 682 53.05 -14.32 -12.04
C ARG A 682 53.31 -15.79 -12.39
N GLN A 683 52.27 -16.62 -12.52
CA GLN A 683 52.43 -18.00 -13.02
C GLN A 683 52.97 -18.05 -14.46
N LEU A 684 52.55 -17.12 -15.34
CA LEU A 684 53.08 -17.02 -16.71
C LEU A 684 54.53 -16.48 -16.77
N SER A 685 54.97 -15.72 -15.76
CA SER A 685 56.36 -15.25 -15.66
C SER A 685 57.31 -16.23 -14.94
N GLY A 686 56.77 -17.13 -14.11
CA GLY A 686 57.54 -18.14 -13.36
C GLY A 686 57.95 -19.37 -14.19
N MET A 687 57.32 -19.60 -15.35
CA MET A 687 57.77 -20.64 -16.30
C MET A 687 58.91 -20.19 -17.24
N ARG A 688 59.41 -18.95 -17.09
CA ARG A 688 60.63 -18.46 -17.74
C ARG A 688 61.53 -17.74 -16.74
N ARG A 689 61.95 -18.43 -15.68
CA ARG A 689 63.21 -18.14 -14.99
C ARG A 689 63.69 -19.35 -14.23
#